data_AF-A0A970W8G1-F1
#
_entry.id   AF-A0A970W8G1-F1
#
_cell.length_a   1.000
_cell.length_b   1.000
_cell.length_c   1.000
_cell.angle_alpha   90.00
_cell.angle_beta   90.00
_cell.angle_gamma   90.00
#
_symmetry.space_group_name_H-M   'P 1'
#
loop_
_entity.id
_entity.type
_entity.pdbx_description
1 polymer ?
#
loop_
_entity_poly.entity_id
_entity_poly.type
_entity_poly.pdbx_seq_one_letter_code
_entity_poly.pdbx_strand_id
1 'polypeptide(L)'
;MAKKEINKSSVRFDDRRVRLRTGERQRENGGYTFRWTSADGKRHAVYAATLDELRAQEEQVIIDKHDGVKTNVKKLTVNDVFDLWCQLKRGIKDSTFKNYIYMYEMFVHSTFGKNRITLVKKSDVRRFYNDLADSKVLKIATIDNVHNVLHQVFQVAVDDAMIRSNPADNMLKELKLSHDADGEKRKALTVEQQNLLFAFLSEHEQYHHWYPVFYIMCNTGMRVGEITGLRWRDVDLDEKLISVNHTLVYYNHRDEKGCYFSINTPKTKAGERTIPMTDEVKAAFIMEREYQYEAQIQSVGRVDGYDDFIFVNKDGNVQNQGALNKALKRIIRDCNCEVLERDGVDSNPVLLPNFSCHHLRHTFATRLCEWGINLKVIQDVLGHADVSTTMNIYVDVTNDLKKKELNSFSEYLNNNLTNKPEITTEQLNTAIANAVQQVRTNLLKFSEKYKYSNSENNFYEASENVEWTTGFWTGEVWLAYENSGDELFKETALKQVDSFLNRIENHIDTNHHDMGFLYSPSCVAAYKLTGSETAKKAALLAADNLISRFQEKGQFIQAWGELGAEDNYRLIIDCLLNLPLLYWATDVTGDAKYADIAQRHITTALKLVMRRDSSTFHTYFFDKATGEPTRGVTAQGYRDGSAWARGQAWGIYGVALGYKYVRDPEYVEIFEKVTDFFIEHLPENLVPYWDFDFTDGSDEPRDSSSSAIAACGMLEMAKYLPAEKAEYYTKIAKQLVAALVTHCAVSDPKISNGQLLHGTYARKSDFNTVRNRGVDECNTWGDYYYFEALTRLVTDWKVYW
;
A
#
# COMPACT_ATOMS: atom_id res chain seq x y z
N MET A 1 63.62 -34.09 -8.73
CA MET A 1 63.17 -35.45 -8.34
C MET A 1 61.88 -35.29 -7.56
N ALA A 2 60.73 -35.90 -7.83
CA ALA A 2 60.30 -36.87 -8.83
C ALA A 2 58.85 -36.52 -9.24
N LYS A 3 58.52 -36.75 -10.52
CA LYS A 3 57.19 -36.61 -11.09
C LYS A 3 56.17 -37.45 -10.30
N LYS A 4 55.01 -36.87 -9.96
CA LYS A 4 53.79 -37.67 -9.78
C LYS A 4 52.93 -37.45 -11.02
N GLU A 5 52.99 -38.44 -11.90
CA GLU A 5 52.19 -38.53 -13.11
C GLU A 5 50.70 -38.38 -12.77
N ILE A 6 50.04 -37.44 -13.44
CA ILE A 6 48.58 -37.40 -13.54
C ILE A 6 48.20 -38.62 -14.39
N ASN A 7 47.76 -39.67 -13.71
CA ASN A 7 47.37 -40.92 -14.34
C ASN A 7 46.12 -40.66 -15.19
N LYS A 8 46.22 -41.00 -16.49
CA LYS A 8 45.12 -40.97 -17.46
C LYS A 8 43.85 -41.59 -16.84
N SER A 9 42.69 -40.97 -17.04
CA SER A 9 41.40 -41.56 -16.70
C SER A 9 41.19 -42.83 -17.52
N SER A 10 41.69 -43.96 -17.01
CA SER A 10 41.43 -45.28 -17.57
C SER A 10 39.92 -45.52 -17.49
N VAL A 11 39.23 -45.41 -18.61
CA VAL A 11 37.81 -45.77 -18.70
C VAL A 11 37.70 -47.24 -18.33
N ARG A 12 36.96 -47.55 -17.27
CA ARG A 12 36.77 -48.93 -16.79
C ARG A 12 35.53 -49.51 -17.46
N PHE A 13 35.65 -50.73 -17.92
CA PHE A 13 34.57 -51.50 -18.51
C PHE A 13 34.34 -52.76 -17.68
N ASP A 14 33.11 -53.25 -17.68
CA ASP A 14 32.81 -54.58 -17.17
C ASP A 14 33.16 -55.69 -18.20
N ASP A 15 32.97 -56.95 -17.83
CA ASP A 15 33.19 -58.13 -18.67
C ASP A 15 32.35 -58.15 -19.97
N ARG A 16 31.26 -57.37 -20.01
CA ARG A 16 30.38 -57.16 -21.17
C ARG A 16 30.72 -55.90 -21.98
N ARG A 17 31.85 -55.25 -21.68
CA ARG A 17 32.32 -53.98 -22.28
C ARG A 17 31.39 -52.78 -22.05
N VAL A 18 30.59 -52.78 -20.99
CA VAL A 18 29.79 -51.63 -20.56
C VAL A 18 30.64 -50.70 -19.69
N ARG A 19 30.59 -49.39 -19.97
CA ARG A 19 31.38 -48.38 -19.27
C ARG A 19 30.89 -48.19 -17.82
N LEU A 20 31.80 -48.29 -16.87
CA LEU A 20 31.56 -48.07 -15.45
C LEU A 20 31.83 -46.61 -15.05
N ARG A 21 30.95 -46.04 -14.22
CA ARG A 21 31.07 -44.70 -13.63
C ARG A 21 32.10 -44.68 -12.50
N THR A 22 32.51 -43.48 -12.10
CA THR A 22 33.46 -43.28 -11.00
C THR A 22 32.88 -43.82 -9.69
N GLY A 23 33.54 -44.82 -9.11
CA GLY A 23 33.07 -45.49 -7.88
C GLY A 23 32.41 -46.84 -8.12
N GLU A 24 31.99 -47.14 -9.35
CA GLU A 24 31.47 -48.46 -9.76
C GLU A 24 32.61 -49.47 -10.00
N ARG A 25 32.41 -50.74 -9.61
CA ARG A 25 33.30 -51.86 -9.92
C ARG A 25 32.51 -53.16 -10.05
N GLN A 26 32.84 -53.97 -11.05
CA GLN A 26 32.36 -55.36 -11.12
C GLN A 26 33.21 -56.26 -10.22
N ARG A 27 32.55 -57.15 -9.47
CA ARG A 27 33.15 -58.13 -8.57
C ARG A 27 33.38 -59.45 -9.31
N GLU A 28 34.30 -60.27 -8.81
CA GLU A 28 34.66 -61.57 -9.41
C GLU A 28 33.48 -62.55 -9.47
N ASN A 29 32.45 -62.37 -8.65
CA ASN A 29 31.23 -63.19 -8.64
C ASN A 29 30.13 -62.68 -9.61
N GLY A 30 30.45 -61.73 -10.50
CA GLY A 30 29.52 -61.18 -11.49
C GLY A 30 28.62 -60.05 -11.00
N GLY A 31 28.57 -59.75 -9.70
CA GLY A 31 27.81 -58.61 -9.15
C GLY A 31 28.57 -57.28 -9.19
N TYR A 32 27.90 -56.17 -8.91
CA TYR A 32 28.48 -54.82 -8.98
C TYR A 32 28.51 -54.13 -7.60
N THR A 33 29.49 -53.24 -7.40
CA THR A 33 29.61 -52.43 -6.18
C THR A 33 29.86 -50.97 -6.52
N PHE A 34 29.24 -50.08 -5.74
CA PHE A 34 29.48 -48.64 -5.78
C PHE A 34 30.04 -48.19 -4.43
N ARG A 35 31.15 -47.45 -4.45
CA ARG A 35 31.83 -46.96 -3.24
C ARG A 35 31.97 -45.45 -3.27
N TRP A 36 31.65 -44.82 -2.15
CA TRP A 36 31.83 -43.37 -1.96
C TRP A 36 32.34 -43.04 -0.57
N THR A 37 32.83 -41.81 -0.42
CA THR A 37 33.20 -41.22 0.87
C THR A 37 32.22 -40.09 1.21
N SER A 38 31.69 -40.08 2.42
CA SER A 38 30.85 -38.99 2.96
C SER A 38 31.70 -37.79 3.39
N ALA A 39 31.07 -36.63 3.62
CA ALA A 39 31.77 -35.40 3.99
C ALA A 39 32.51 -35.50 5.35
N ASP A 40 32.11 -36.44 6.21
CA ASP A 40 32.76 -36.78 7.48
C ASP A 40 33.95 -37.76 7.32
N GLY A 41 34.33 -38.09 6.08
CA GLY A 41 35.49 -38.94 5.76
C GLY A 41 35.25 -40.46 5.86
N LYS A 42 34.03 -40.92 6.18
CA LYS A 42 33.71 -42.36 6.23
C LYS A 42 33.47 -42.94 4.85
N ARG A 43 33.94 -44.19 4.65
CA ARG A 43 33.80 -44.93 3.38
C ARG A 43 32.57 -45.83 3.44
N HIS A 44 31.71 -45.72 2.44
CA HIS A 44 30.48 -46.49 2.30
C HIS A 44 30.49 -47.30 1.00
N ALA A 45 29.77 -48.43 0.99
CA ALA A 45 29.65 -49.31 -0.18
C ALA A 45 28.25 -49.92 -0.25
N VAL A 46 27.68 -49.92 -1.45
CA VAL A 46 26.45 -50.67 -1.79
C VAL A 46 26.76 -51.72 -2.85
N TYR A 47 25.91 -52.74 -2.93
CA TYR A 47 26.10 -53.93 -3.76
C TYR A 47 24.79 -54.30 -4.44
N ALA A 48 24.86 -54.67 -5.72
CA ALA A 48 23.72 -55.14 -6.49
C ALA A 48 24.12 -56.28 -7.42
N ALA A 49 23.14 -57.08 -7.87
CA ALA A 49 23.37 -58.18 -8.79
C ALA A 49 23.56 -57.70 -10.22
N THR A 50 22.89 -56.62 -10.61
CA THR A 50 23.00 -56.00 -11.94
C THR A 50 23.47 -54.55 -11.87
N LEU A 51 23.99 -54.02 -12.98
CA LEU A 51 24.46 -52.64 -13.06
C LEU A 51 23.32 -51.62 -12.97
N ASP A 52 22.14 -51.95 -13.50
CA ASP A 52 20.96 -51.06 -13.46
C ASP A 52 20.41 -50.92 -12.04
N GLU A 53 20.32 -52.02 -11.29
CA GLU A 53 19.97 -51.98 -9.86
C GLU A 53 20.99 -51.17 -9.04
N LEU A 54 22.28 -51.29 -9.36
CA LEU A 54 23.32 -50.52 -8.69
C LEU A 54 23.15 -49.01 -8.94
N ARG A 55 22.78 -48.61 -10.16
CA ARG A 55 22.58 -47.20 -10.54
C ARG A 55 21.33 -46.59 -9.94
N ALA A 56 20.23 -47.35 -9.82
CA ALA A 56 19.06 -46.90 -9.08
C ALA A 56 19.38 -46.66 -7.59
N GLN A 57 20.21 -47.52 -6.98
CA GLN A 57 20.69 -47.32 -5.60
C GLN A 57 21.67 -46.14 -5.48
N GLU A 58 22.53 -45.93 -6.48
CA GLU A 58 23.44 -44.77 -6.57
C GLU A 58 22.65 -43.45 -6.57
N GLU A 59 21.59 -43.36 -7.39
CA GLU A 59 20.76 -42.17 -7.53
C GLU A 59 20.03 -41.84 -6.21
N GLN A 60 19.50 -42.85 -5.51
CA GLN A 60 18.89 -42.66 -4.20
C GLN A 60 19.91 -42.16 -3.15
N VAL A 61 21.14 -42.69 -3.17
CA VAL A 61 22.22 -42.25 -2.28
C VAL A 61 22.65 -40.81 -2.57
N ILE A 62 22.65 -40.39 -3.83
CA ILE A 62 22.98 -39.01 -4.22
C ILE A 62 21.89 -38.03 -3.75
N ILE A 63 20.62 -38.39 -3.88
CA ILE A 63 19.47 -37.62 -3.35
C ILE A 63 19.59 -37.48 -1.83
N ASP A 64 19.82 -38.59 -1.12
CA ASP A 64 19.92 -38.59 0.34
C ASP A 64 21.17 -37.81 0.84
N LYS A 65 22.24 -37.72 0.03
CA LYS A 65 23.47 -36.98 0.34
C LYS A 65 23.32 -35.47 0.14
N HIS A 66 22.46 -35.02 -0.77
CA HIS A 66 22.11 -33.61 -0.94
C HIS A 66 21.23 -33.08 0.20
N ASP A 67 20.47 -33.97 0.88
CA ASP A 67 19.35 -33.57 1.75
C ASP A 67 19.57 -33.76 3.27
N GLY A 68 20.75 -34.21 3.72
CA GLY A 68 21.16 -34.10 5.14
C GLY A 68 20.30 -34.84 6.20
N VAL A 69 19.42 -35.78 5.83
CA VAL A 69 18.48 -36.41 6.77
C VAL A 69 19.16 -37.43 7.70
N LYS A 70 19.09 -37.20 9.02
CA LYS A 70 19.61 -38.13 10.05
C LYS A 70 18.73 -39.38 10.16
N THR A 71 19.38 -40.54 10.27
CA THR A 71 18.76 -41.88 10.26
C THR A 71 17.89 -42.25 11.48
N ASN A 72 17.80 -41.41 12.52
CA ASN A 72 17.11 -41.74 13.78
C ASN A 72 15.68 -41.16 13.93
N VAL A 73 15.16 -40.48 12.90
CA VAL A 73 13.85 -39.77 12.94
C VAL A 73 12.64 -40.72 12.78
N LYS A 74 12.84 -41.96 12.34
CA LYS A 74 11.76 -42.89 11.95
C LYS A 74 10.80 -43.32 13.09
N LYS A 75 11.10 -43.01 14.35
CA LYS A 75 10.28 -43.40 15.52
C LYS A 75 9.54 -42.25 16.21
N LEU A 76 9.83 -40.99 15.84
CA LEU A 76 9.23 -39.83 16.49
C LEU A 76 7.76 -39.64 16.09
N THR A 77 6.92 -39.33 17.08
CA THR A 77 5.52 -38.96 16.94
C THR A 77 5.34 -37.44 16.92
N VAL A 78 4.15 -36.97 16.56
CA VAL A 78 3.81 -35.53 16.63
C VAL A 78 3.84 -35.05 18.09
N ASN A 79 3.45 -35.88 19.06
CA ASN A 79 3.54 -35.57 20.50
C ASN A 79 4.99 -35.35 20.95
N ASP A 80 5.94 -36.19 20.52
CA ASP A 80 7.35 -36.03 20.90
C ASP A 80 7.91 -34.67 20.43
N VAL A 81 7.48 -34.20 19.26
CA VAL A 81 7.88 -32.89 18.73
C VAL A 81 7.10 -31.75 19.37
N PHE A 82 5.86 -31.98 19.80
CA PHE A 82 5.11 -31.02 20.60
C PHE A 82 5.77 -30.79 21.97
N ASP A 83 6.23 -31.84 22.63
CA ASP A 83 6.96 -31.72 23.90
C ASP A 83 8.27 -30.93 23.72
N LEU A 84 8.99 -31.17 22.62
CA LEU A 84 10.16 -30.39 22.24
C LEU A 84 9.79 -28.92 21.98
N TRP A 85 8.71 -28.67 21.24
CA TRP A 85 8.20 -27.31 21.00
C TRP A 85 7.84 -26.60 22.31
N CYS A 86 7.21 -27.28 23.26
CA CYS A 86 6.92 -26.72 24.59
C CYS A 86 8.19 -26.33 25.36
N GLN A 87 9.26 -27.11 25.24
CA GLN A 87 10.54 -26.79 25.89
C GLN A 87 11.26 -25.60 25.23
N LEU A 88 11.18 -25.49 23.91
CA LEU A 88 11.86 -24.47 23.10
C LEU A 88 11.09 -23.15 23.03
N LYS A 89 9.76 -23.17 23.14
CA LYS A 89 8.94 -21.97 22.91
C LYS A 89 9.24 -20.89 23.94
N ARG A 90 9.60 -19.70 23.46
CA ARG A 90 9.80 -18.47 24.24
C ARG A 90 9.07 -17.31 23.57
N GLY A 91 8.89 -16.20 24.29
CA GLY A 91 8.39 -14.93 23.72
C GLY A 91 6.86 -14.80 23.59
N ILE A 92 6.07 -15.65 24.25
CA ILE A 92 4.60 -15.52 24.32
C ILE A 92 4.15 -15.40 25.77
N LYS A 93 3.02 -14.70 26.01
CA LYS A 93 2.46 -14.55 27.36
C LYS A 93 2.01 -15.91 27.90
N ASP A 94 2.24 -16.17 29.18
CA ASP A 94 1.89 -17.44 29.87
C ASP A 94 0.45 -17.88 29.64
N SER A 95 -0.50 -16.94 29.67
CA SER A 95 -1.92 -17.20 29.40
C SER A 95 -2.16 -17.80 28.01
N THR A 96 -1.46 -17.26 27.00
CA THR A 96 -1.58 -17.70 25.61
C THR A 96 -0.90 -19.06 25.44
N PHE A 97 0.24 -19.27 26.08
CA PHE A 97 0.95 -20.55 26.03
C PHE A 97 0.14 -21.68 26.69
N LYS A 98 -0.43 -21.44 27.87
CA LYS A 98 -1.32 -22.40 28.54
C LYS A 98 -2.54 -22.72 27.69
N ASN A 99 -3.14 -21.72 27.01
CA ASN A 99 -4.25 -21.97 26.09
C ASN A 99 -3.82 -22.85 24.91
N TYR A 100 -2.63 -22.64 24.33
CA TYR A 100 -2.11 -23.51 23.27
C TYR A 100 -1.91 -24.95 23.73
N ILE A 101 -1.33 -25.14 24.92
CA ILE A 101 -1.17 -26.47 25.53
C ILE A 101 -2.54 -27.13 25.70
N TYR A 102 -3.48 -26.43 26.33
CA TYR A 102 -4.84 -26.95 26.54
C TYR A 102 -5.53 -27.35 25.22
N MET A 103 -5.44 -26.53 24.18
CA MET A 103 -6.03 -26.85 22.88
C MET A 103 -5.39 -28.09 22.26
N TYR A 104 -4.07 -28.23 22.37
CA TYR A 104 -3.36 -29.41 21.87
C TYR A 104 -3.72 -30.66 22.67
N GLU A 105 -3.70 -30.61 24.00
CA GLU A 105 -4.04 -31.73 24.88
C GLU A 105 -5.48 -32.21 24.68
N MET A 106 -6.41 -31.26 24.55
CA MET A 106 -7.84 -31.54 24.39
C MET A 106 -8.18 -32.15 23.02
N PHE A 107 -7.58 -31.64 21.94
CA PHE A 107 -8.02 -31.96 20.58
C PHE A 107 -7.03 -32.82 19.78
N VAL A 108 -5.74 -32.76 20.07
CA VAL A 108 -4.68 -33.39 19.26
C VAL A 108 -4.02 -34.57 19.99
N HIS A 109 -3.66 -34.41 21.26
CA HIS A 109 -2.72 -35.30 21.96
C HIS A 109 -3.17 -36.78 21.99
N SER A 110 -4.46 -37.04 22.26
CA SER A 110 -4.98 -38.41 22.40
C SER A 110 -5.25 -39.13 21.07
N THR A 111 -5.37 -38.38 19.97
CA THR A 111 -5.74 -38.86 18.64
C THR A 111 -4.60 -38.61 17.65
N PHE A 112 -4.59 -37.47 16.97
CA PHE A 112 -3.67 -37.12 15.89
C PHE A 112 -2.20 -37.05 16.34
N GLY A 113 -1.96 -36.68 17.60
CA GLY A 113 -0.64 -36.56 18.21
C GLY A 113 0.19 -37.85 18.23
N LYS A 114 -0.47 -39.02 18.20
CA LYS A 114 0.18 -40.34 18.20
C LYS A 114 0.75 -40.74 16.84
N ASN A 115 0.43 -39.99 15.78
CA ASN A 115 0.92 -40.30 14.44
C ASN A 115 2.44 -40.09 14.35
N ARG A 116 3.11 -40.93 13.56
CA ARG A 116 4.54 -40.76 13.29
C ARG A 116 4.76 -39.54 12.40
N ILE A 117 5.65 -38.65 12.79
CA ILE A 117 5.80 -37.35 12.14
C ILE A 117 6.22 -37.47 10.67
N THR A 118 7.03 -38.48 10.34
CA THR A 118 7.49 -38.79 8.98
C THR A 118 6.42 -39.36 8.06
N LEU A 119 5.29 -39.83 8.60
CA LEU A 119 4.19 -40.43 7.83
C LEU A 119 2.99 -39.48 7.66
N VAL A 120 2.97 -38.35 8.36
CA VAL A 120 1.86 -37.40 8.28
C VAL A 120 1.85 -36.72 6.90
N LYS A 121 0.75 -36.86 6.16
CA LYS A 121 0.53 -36.16 4.91
C LYS A 121 -0.45 -35.00 5.09
N LYS A 122 -0.45 -34.06 4.13
CA LYS A 122 -1.44 -32.96 4.07
C LYS A 122 -2.89 -33.47 4.13
N SER A 123 -3.17 -34.62 3.50
CA SER A 123 -4.50 -35.26 3.54
C SER A 123 -4.92 -35.69 4.95
N ASP A 124 -3.99 -36.11 5.80
CA ASP A 124 -4.30 -36.53 7.16
C ASP A 124 -4.62 -35.33 8.05
N VAL A 125 -3.88 -34.23 7.87
CA VAL A 125 -4.17 -32.94 8.53
C VAL A 125 -5.55 -32.43 8.11
N ARG A 126 -5.88 -32.50 6.81
CA ARG A 126 -7.20 -32.11 6.29
C ARG A 126 -8.33 -32.95 6.90
N ARG A 127 -8.16 -34.28 6.90
CA ARG A 127 -9.15 -35.20 7.48
C ARG A 127 -9.37 -34.90 8.97
N PHE A 128 -8.30 -34.57 9.69
CA PHE A 128 -8.39 -34.19 11.10
C PHE A 128 -9.16 -32.89 11.32
N TYR A 129 -8.93 -31.84 10.53
CA TYR A 129 -9.69 -30.60 10.68
C TYR A 129 -11.17 -30.74 10.30
N ASN A 130 -11.47 -31.52 9.26
CA ASN A 130 -12.86 -31.84 8.90
C ASN A 130 -13.56 -32.60 10.04
N ASP A 131 -12.90 -33.60 10.64
CA ASP A 131 -13.46 -34.32 11.79
C ASP A 131 -13.70 -33.41 13.01
N LEU A 132 -12.83 -32.42 13.25
CA LEU A 132 -13.06 -31.42 14.29
C LEU A 132 -14.26 -30.51 14.01
N ALA A 133 -14.50 -30.15 12.75
CA ALA A 133 -15.65 -29.35 12.33
C ALA A 133 -16.95 -30.17 12.39
N ASP A 134 -16.95 -31.36 11.79
CA ASP A 134 -18.15 -32.17 11.56
C ASP A 134 -18.56 -32.97 12.81
N SER A 135 -17.61 -33.65 13.47
CA SER A 135 -17.90 -34.57 14.59
C SER A 135 -17.97 -33.86 15.95
N LYS A 136 -17.22 -32.77 16.13
CA LYS A 136 -17.16 -32.01 17.40
C LYS A 136 -17.88 -30.65 17.36
N VAL A 137 -18.43 -30.26 16.20
CA VAL A 137 -19.17 -28.99 16.00
C VAL A 137 -18.40 -27.78 16.55
N LEU A 138 -17.09 -27.75 16.28
CA LEU A 138 -16.23 -26.67 16.75
C LEU A 138 -16.31 -25.47 15.79
N LYS A 139 -16.30 -24.26 16.35
CA LYS A 139 -16.16 -23.05 15.55
C LYS A 139 -14.82 -23.03 14.83
N ILE A 140 -14.80 -22.54 13.60
CA ILE A 140 -13.58 -22.42 12.78
C ILE A 140 -12.46 -21.67 13.52
N ALA A 141 -12.79 -20.64 14.29
CA ALA A 141 -11.82 -19.91 15.11
C ALA A 141 -11.12 -20.79 16.17
N THR A 142 -11.78 -21.81 16.70
CA THR A 142 -11.17 -22.79 17.60
C THR A 142 -10.26 -23.74 16.84
N ILE A 143 -10.66 -24.16 15.63
CA ILE A 143 -9.82 -24.96 14.73
C ILE A 143 -8.58 -24.17 14.29
N ASP A 144 -8.69 -22.86 14.07
CA ASP A 144 -7.58 -21.95 13.77
C ASP A 144 -6.54 -21.96 14.90
N ASN A 145 -6.97 -21.90 16.16
CA ASN A 145 -6.04 -22.03 17.29
C ASN A 145 -5.33 -23.39 17.32
N VAL A 146 -6.06 -24.49 17.06
CA VAL A 146 -5.45 -25.84 16.99
C VAL A 146 -4.44 -25.92 15.83
N HIS A 147 -4.78 -25.35 14.68
CA HIS A 147 -3.91 -25.25 13.53
C HIS A 147 -2.65 -24.45 13.82
N ASN A 148 -2.75 -23.28 14.46
CA ASN A 148 -1.61 -22.43 14.78
C ASN A 148 -0.59 -23.17 15.67
N VAL A 149 -1.04 -24.04 16.57
CA VAL A 149 -0.15 -24.88 17.36
C VAL A 149 0.47 -25.98 16.49
N LEU A 150 -0.35 -26.74 15.76
CA LEU A 150 0.14 -27.83 14.89
C LEU A 150 1.13 -27.36 13.83
N HIS A 151 0.86 -26.23 13.18
CA HIS A 151 1.76 -25.62 12.20
C HIS A 151 3.12 -25.31 12.82
N GLN A 152 3.17 -24.75 14.03
CA GLN A 152 4.44 -24.48 14.70
C GLN A 152 5.18 -25.76 15.09
N VAL A 153 4.46 -26.79 15.55
CA VAL A 153 5.04 -28.10 15.88
C VAL A 153 5.68 -28.73 14.64
N PHE A 154 4.98 -28.72 13.50
CA PHE A 154 5.54 -29.22 12.24
C PHE A 154 6.67 -28.33 11.70
N GLN A 155 6.64 -27.02 11.95
CA GLN A 155 7.73 -26.13 11.55
C GLN A 155 9.02 -26.46 12.30
N VAL A 156 8.96 -26.74 13.61
CA VAL A 156 10.12 -27.23 14.38
C VAL A 156 10.69 -28.51 13.75
N ALA A 157 9.83 -29.41 13.28
CA ALA A 157 10.28 -30.63 12.60
C ALA A 157 10.90 -30.36 11.22
N VAL A 158 10.50 -29.31 10.51
CA VAL A 158 11.14 -28.88 9.26
C VAL A 158 12.51 -28.25 9.55
N ASP A 159 12.57 -27.33 10.52
CA ASP A 159 13.78 -26.60 10.87
C ASP A 159 14.89 -27.55 11.37
N ASP A 160 14.53 -28.60 12.09
CA ASP A 160 15.45 -29.67 12.54
C ASP A 160 15.71 -30.76 11.48
N ALA A 161 15.25 -30.56 10.24
CA ALA A 161 15.36 -31.48 9.11
C ALA A 161 14.79 -32.89 9.39
N MET A 162 13.77 -32.98 10.25
CA MET A 162 13.03 -34.23 10.52
C MET A 162 12.04 -34.56 9.40
N ILE A 163 11.44 -33.53 8.78
CA ILE A 163 10.53 -33.63 7.62
C ILE A 163 10.86 -32.56 6.58
N ARG A 164 10.53 -32.82 5.30
CA ARG A 164 10.91 -31.95 4.17
C ARG A 164 10.07 -30.68 4.03
N SER A 165 8.81 -30.75 4.44
CA SER A 165 7.84 -29.69 4.26
C SER A 165 6.77 -29.79 5.34
N ASN A 166 6.23 -28.66 5.75
CA ASN A 166 5.19 -28.64 6.78
C ASN A 166 3.84 -29.12 6.20
N PRO A 167 3.28 -30.24 6.70
CA PRO A 167 2.01 -30.78 6.20
C PRO A 167 0.79 -29.92 6.60
N ALA A 168 0.95 -28.95 7.49
CA ALA A 168 -0.10 -28.01 7.84
C ALA A 168 -0.13 -26.76 6.93
N ASP A 169 0.89 -26.51 6.11
CA ASP A 169 0.94 -25.31 5.26
C ASP A 169 -0.27 -25.16 4.34
N ASN A 170 -0.84 -23.95 4.33
CA ASN A 170 -2.01 -23.53 3.53
C ASN A 170 -3.34 -24.25 3.84
N MET A 171 -3.40 -25.10 4.88
CA MET A 171 -4.59 -25.90 5.17
C MET A 171 -5.80 -25.10 5.70
N LEU A 172 -5.56 -24.00 6.43
CA LEU A 172 -6.65 -23.15 6.95
C LEU A 172 -7.35 -22.34 5.87
N LYS A 173 -6.63 -21.94 4.80
CA LYS A 173 -7.19 -21.12 3.71
C LYS A 173 -8.29 -21.88 2.98
N GLU A 174 -8.06 -23.17 2.71
CA GLU A 174 -9.05 -24.05 2.09
C GLU A 174 -10.26 -24.31 3.00
N LEU A 175 -10.04 -24.46 4.31
CA LEU A 175 -11.10 -24.73 5.27
C LEU A 175 -12.02 -23.52 5.46
N LYS A 176 -11.44 -22.32 5.55
CA LYS A 176 -12.16 -21.04 5.57
C LYS A 176 -12.99 -20.87 4.29
N LEU A 177 -12.44 -21.12 3.10
CA LEU A 177 -13.19 -21.07 1.83
C LEU A 177 -14.39 -22.03 1.76
N SER A 178 -14.31 -23.18 2.42
CA SER A 178 -15.38 -24.20 2.39
C SER A 178 -16.50 -23.99 3.41
N HIS A 179 -16.27 -23.18 4.46
CA HIS A 179 -17.21 -22.99 5.57
C HIS A 179 -17.58 -21.51 5.81
N ASP A 180 -16.85 -20.53 5.26
CA ASP A 180 -17.14 -19.08 5.38
C ASP A 180 -18.17 -18.63 4.33
N ALA A 181 -19.40 -19.15 4.42
CA ALA A 181 -20.55 -18.52 3.76
C ALA A 181 -21.26 -17.50 4.68
N ASP A 182 -21.09 -17.56 6.01
CA ASP A 182 -21.81 -16.64 6.92
C ASP A 182 -21.17 -16.56 8.32
N GLY A 183 -19.93 -16.11 8.41
CA GLY A 183 -19.40 -15.63 9.69
C GLY A 183 -20.11 -14.32 10.05
N GLU A 184 -21.15 -14.36 10.92
CA GLU A 184 -21.81 -13.15 11.43
C GLU A 184 -20.77 -12.13 11.93
N LYS A 185 -20.51 -11.10 11.12
CA LYS A 185 -19.61 -10.01 11.49
C LYS A 185 -20.21 -9.28 12.68
N ARG A 186 -19.35 -8.86 13.62
CA ARG A 186 -19.77 -8.10 14.81
C ARG A 186 -20.32 -6.74 14.39
N LYS A 187 -21.64 -6.61 14.35
CA LYS A 187 -22.31 -5.33 14.02
C LYS A 187 -22.20 -4.35 15.18
N ALA A 188 -21.88 -3.10 14.87
CA ALA A 188 -21.94 -1.99 15.81
C ALA A 188 -23.40 -1.61 16.13
N LEU A 189 -23.62 -0.98 17.28
CA LEU A 189 -24.94 -0.43 17.62
C LEU A 189 -25.24 0.80 16.77
N THR A 190 -26.48 0.93 16.31
CA THR A 190 -26.99 2.16 15.68
C THR A 190 -27.08 3.30 16.69
N VAL A 191 -27.21 4.55 16.22
CA VAL A 191 -27.41 5.72 17.10
C VAL A 191 -28.68 5.56 17.94
N GLU A 192 -29.77 5.09 17.31
CA GLU A 192 -31.05 4.83 17.98
C GLU A 192 -30.90 3.78 19.10
N GLN A 193 -30.15 2.70 18.84
CA GLN A 193 -29.88 1.67 19.85
C GLN A 193 -29.00 2.17 20.99
N GLN A 194 -28.02 3.03 20.72
CA GLN A 194 -27.20 3.66 21.78
C GLN A 194 -28.06 4.57 22.66
N ASN A 195 -28.88 5.42 22.03
CA ASN A 195 -29.79 6.31 22.74
C ASN A 195 -30.78 5.52 23.60
N LEU A 196 -31.35 4.44 23.06
CA LEU A 196 -32.23 3.54 23.81
C LEU A 196 -31.54 2.92 25.03
N LEU A 197 -30.32 2.40 24.87
CA LEU A 197 -29.55 1.82 25.96
C LEU A 197 -29.31 2.84 27.08
N PHE A 198 -28.85 4.04 26.73
CA PHE A 198 -28.50 5.05 27.74
C PHE A 198 -29.72 5.70 28.39
N ALA A 199 -30.82 5.91 27.64
CA ALA A 199 -32.08 6.34 28.20
C ALA A 199 -32.59 5.34 29.24
N PHE A 200 -32.65 4.05 28.89
CA PHE A 200 -33.09 2.99 29.80
C PHE A 200 -32.24 2.91 31.07
N LEU A 201 -30.91 3.00 30.93
CA LEU A 201 -29.99 3.02 32.07
C LEU A 201 -30.19 4.24 32.97
N SER A 202 -30.52 5.41 32.40
CA SER A 202 -30.74 6.64 33.17
C SER A 202 -32.08 6.65 33.91
N GLU A 203 -33.14 6.12 33.30
CA GLU A 203 -34.52 6.17 33.81
C GLU A 203 -34.80 5.11 34.89
N HIS A 204 -34.06 3.99 34.88
CA HIS A 204 -34.28 2.87 35.79
C HIS A 204 -33.29 2.86 36.95
N GLU A 205 -33.75 3.18 38.16
CA GLU A 205 -32.95 3.22 39.40
C GLU A 205 -32.13 1.93 39.61
N GLN A 206 -32.71 0.76 39.32
CA GLN A 206 -32.04 -0.54 39.46
C GLN A 206 -30.80 -0.72 38.55
N TYR A 207 -30.74 0.01 37.43
CA TYR A 207 -29.66 -0.08 36.44
C TYR A 207 -28.79 1.18 36.37
N HIS A 208 -29.19 2.26 37.04
CA HIS A 208 -28.50 3.55 37.03
C HIS A 208 -27.01 3.46 37.39
N HIS A 209 -26.66 2.63 38.37
CA HIS A 209 -25.26 2.39 38.76
C HIS A 209 -24.39 1.73 37.65
N TRP A 210 -24.99 1.15 36.61
CA TRP A 210 -24.25 0.63 35.45
C TRP A 210 -24.05 1.68 34.35
N TYR A 211 -24.70 2.84 34.43
CA TYR A 211 -24.62 3.89 33.42
C TYR A 211 -23.16 4.36 33.20
N PRO A 212 -22.38 4.73 34.23
CA PRO A 212 -21.04 5.26 34.03
C PRO A 212 -20.12 4.30 33.26
N VAL A 213 -20.07 3.03 33.66
CA VAL A 213 -19.14 2.05 33.07
C VAL A 213 -19.45 1.77 31.60
N PHE A 214 -20.74 1.65 31.22
CA PHE A 214 -21.11 1.39 29.83
C PHE A 214 -21.00 2.64 28.96
N TYR A 215 -21.29 3.82 29.52
CA TYR A 215 -21.14 5.09 28.81
C TYR A 215 -19.68 5.36 28.46
N ILE A 216 -18.77 5.20 29.43
CA ILE A 216 -17.33 5.36 29.22
C ILE A 216 -16.81 4.33 28.21
N MET A 217 -17.24 3.06 28.30
CA MET A 217 -16.85 2.04 27.31
C MET A 217 -17.26 2.39 25.87
N CYS A 218 -18.46 2.96 25.69
CA CYS A 218 -19.00 3.30 24.37
C CYS A 218 -18.37 4.58 23.77
N ASN A 219 -17.80 5.44 24.61
CA ASN A 219 -17.29 6.76 24.20
C ASN A 219 -15.76 6.94 24.32
N THR A 220 -15.02 5.91 24.77
CA THR A 220 -13.55 5.95 24.87
C THR A 220 -12.86 4.84 24.06
N GLY A 221 -13.62 3.83 23.62
CA GLY A 221 -13.08 2.70 22.85
C GLY A 221 -12.11 1.80 23.63
N MET A 222 -12.01 1.94 24.95
CA MET A 222 -11.13 1.11 25.78
C MET A 222 -11.56 -0.36 25.77
N ARG A 223 -10.59 -1.28 25.94
CA ARG A 223 -10.91 -2.71 26.09
C ARG A 223 -11.52 -2.95 27.49
N VAL A 224 -12.39 -3.95 27.61
CA VAL A 224 -13.04 -4.27 28.89
C VAL A 224 -12.07 -4.48 30.05
N GLY A 225 -10.93 -5.15 29.82
CA GLY A 225 -9.89 -5.32 30.84
C GLY A 225 -9.13 -4.05 31.19
N GLU A 226 -9.04 -3.08 30.27
CA GLU A 226 -8.47 -1.75 30.52
C GLU A 226 -9.41 -0.94 31.43
N ILE A 227 -10.72 -1.01 31.18
CA ILE A 227 -11.74 -0.34 32.00
C ILE A 227 -11.83 -0.93 33.40
N THR A 228 -11.93 -2.27 33.53
CA THR A 228 -12.01 -2.90 34.86
C THR A 228 -10.72 -2.78 35.67
N GLY A 229 -9.59 -2.48 35.01
CA GLY A 229 -8.32 -2.19 35.66
C GLY A 229 -8.12 -0.72 36.02
N LEU A 230 -8.90 0.21 35.46
CA LEU A 230 -8.66 1.64 35.58
C LEU A 230 -8.70 2.13 37.03
N ARG A 231 -7.76 2.98 37.43
CA ARG A 231 -7.67 3.57 38.78
C ARG A 231 -7.93 5.06 38.74
N TRP A 232 -8.31 5.64 39.88
CA TRP A 232 -8.56 7.08 39.99
C TRP A 232 -7.34 7.93 39.62
N ARG A 233 -6.12 7.41 39.85
CA ARG A 233 -4.86 8.07 39.49
C ARG A 233 -4.56 8.07 37.99
N ASP A 234 -5.21 7.22 37.22
CA ASP A 234 -5.03 7.14 35.77
C ASP A 234 -5.95 8.11 35.01
N VAL A 235 -6.85 8.82 35.72
CA VAL A 235 -7.83 9.74 35.16
C VAL A 235 -7.54 11.16 35.65
N ASP A 236 -7.16 12.03 34.72
CA ASP A 236 -6.98 13.46 34.96
C ASP A 236 -8.26 14.20 34.56
N LEU A 237 -9.05 14.61 35.56
CA LEU A 237 -10.31 15.31 35.34
C LEU A 237 -10.10 16.79 34.95
N ASP A 238 -8.95 17.37 35.22
CA ASP A 238 -8.65 18.77 34.94
C ASP A 238 -8.18 18.92 33.49
N GLU A 239 -7.21 18.10 33.07
CA GLU A 239 -6.70 18.05 31.70
C GLU A 239 -7.59 17.22 30.75
N LYS A 240 -8.61 16.53 31.28
CA LYS A 240 -9.53 15.64 30.53
C LYS A 240 -8.80 14.51 29.80
N LEU A 241 -7.87 13.85 30.48
CA LEU A 241 -7.05 12.76 29.91
C LEU A 241 -7.20 11.45 30.69
N ILE A 242 -7.26 10.33 29.97
CA ILE A 242 -7.25 8.97 30.54
C ILE A 242 -5.95 8.28 30.13
N SER A 243 -5.13 7.87 31.10
CA SER A 243 -3.92 7.09 30.85
C SER A 243 -4.21 5.59 30.87
N VAL A 244 -4.08 4.94 29.72
CA VAL A 244 -4.22 3.48 29.61
C VAL A 244 -2.83 2.85 29.62
N ASN A 245 -2.41 2.31 30.76
CA ASN A 245 -1.07 1.72 30.94
C ASN A 245 -1.07 0.26 31.43
N HIS A 246 -2.23 -0.32 31.74
CA HIS A 246 -2.36 -1.70 32.22
C HIS A 246 -3.73 -2.32 31.87
N THR A 247 -3.88 -3.62 32.12
CA THR A 247 -5.11 -4.38 31.85
C THR A 247 -5.31 -5.42 32.93
N LEU A 248 -6.49 -5.44 33.54
CA LEU A 248 -6.89 -6.47 34.48
C LEU A 248 -7.30 -7.74 33.73
N VAL A 249 -6.69 -8.87 34.11
CA VAL A 249 -7.00 -10.19 33.55
C VAL A 249 -7.47 -11.13 34.64
N TYR A 250 -8.59 -11.79 34.40
CA TYR A 250 -9.11 -12.83 35.28
C TYR A 250 -8.66 -14.21 34.80
N TYR A 251 -7.98 -14.95 35.67
CA TYR A 251 -7.54 -16.31 35.42
C TYR A 251 -8.46 -17.29 36.13
N ASN A 252 -8.99 -18.25 35.36
CA ASN A 252 -9.74 -19.39 35.90
C ASN A 252 -8.95 -20.66 35.56
N HIS A 253 -8.02 -21.04 36.45
CA HIS A 253 -7.26 -22.27 36.32
C HIS A 253 -7.95 -23.40 37.08
N ARG A 254 -7.97 -24.61 36.49
CA ARG A 254 -8.41 -25.85 37.17
C ARG A 254 -7.32 -26.45 38.07
N ASP A 255 -6.18 -25.76 38.22
CA ASP A 255 -5.01 -26.19 38.97
C ASP A 255 -5.08 -25.70 40.43
N GLU A 256 -4.10 -26.07 41.26
CA GLU A 256 -4.01 -25.78 42.71
C GLU A 256 -4.14 -24.27 43.10
N LYS A 257 -3.96 -23.33 42.16
CA LYS A 257 -4.03 -21.88 42.42
C LYS A 257 -5.44 -21.26 42.33
N GLY A 258 -6.44 -22.01 41.86
CA GLY A 258 -7.83 -21.54 41.77
C GLY A 258 -8.05 -20.32 40.86
N CYS A 259 -9.11 -19.56 41.14
CA CYS A 259 -9.49 -18.34 40.41
C CYS A 259 -8.81 -17.11 41.02
N TYR A 260 -8.07 -16.33 40.22
CA TYR A 260 -7.41 -15.10 40.70
C TYR A 260 -7.34 -14.01 39.62
N PHE A 261 -7.12 -12.77 40.06
CA PHE A 261 -6.89 -11.61 39.19
C PHE A 261 -5.40 -11.33 39.07
N SER A 262 -4.97 -10.81 37.91
CA SER A 262 -3.61 -10.32 37.73
C SER A 262 -3.58 -9.13 36.78
N ILE A 263 -2.64 -8.21 37.03
CA ILE A 263 -2.44 -7.01 36.22
C ILE A 263 -1.35 -7.30 35.18
N ASN A 264 -1.72 -7.15 33.91
CA ASN A 264 -0.79 -7.27 32.80
C ASN A 264 -0.56 -5.91 32.15
N THR A 265 0.62 -5.71 31.58
CA THR A 265 0.83 -4.65 30.60
C THR A 265 -0.02 -4.91 29.35
N PRO A 266 -0.43 -3.85 28.62
CA PRO A 266 -1.15 -4.01 27.36
C PRO A 266 -0.42 -4.96 26.40
N LYS A 267 -1.18 -5.62 25.51
CA LYS A 267 -0.63 -6.68 24.63
C LYS A 267 0.48 -6.18 23.69
N THR A 268 0.51 -4.88 23.41
CA THR A 268 1.43 -4.22 22.48
C THR A 268 1.87 -2.88 23.05
N LYS A 269 3.04 -2.34 22.65
CA LYS A 269 3.46 -0.98 23.02
C LYS A 269 2.42 0.08 22.64
N ALA A 270 1.79 -0.07 21.48
CA ALA A 270 0.67 0.79 21.05
C ALA A 270 -0.57 0.72 21.96
N GLY A 271 -0.63 -0.24 22.88
CA GLY A 271 -1.71 -0.32 23.87
C GLY A 271 -1.53 0.65 25.03
N GLU A 272 -0.30 1.11 25.29
CA GLU A 272 0.02 2.18 26.24
C GLU A 272 -0.25 3.53 25.56
N ARG A 273 -1.28 4.24 26.02
CA ARG A 273 -1.77 5.45 25.34
C ARG A 273 -2.53 6.38 26.27
N THR A 274 -2.69 7.62 25.82
CA THR A 274 -3.54 8.61 26.48
C THR A 274 -4.77 8.87 25.62
N ILE A 275 -5.95 8.80 26.22
CA ILE A 275 -7.23 9.03 25.52
C ILE A 275 -7.82 10.35 26.03
N PRO A 276 -8.07 11.34 25.13
CA PRO A 276 -8.80 12.54 25.52
C PRO A 276 -10.27 12.19 25.80
N MET A 277 -10.84 12.78 26.85
CA MET A 277 -12.24 12.55 27.24
C MET A 277 -13.11 13.78 26.99
N THR A 278 -14.38 13.55 26.62
CA THR A 278 -15.37 14.63 26.49
C THR A 278 -15.93 15.03 27.85
N ASP A 279 -16.67 16.15 27.90
CA ASP A 279 -17.31 16.61 29.14
C ASP A 279 -18.33 15.61 29.68
N GLU A 280 -19.02 14.88 28.81
CA GLU A 280 -19.97 13.85 29.18
C GLU A 280 -19.28 12.61 29.77
N VAL A 281 -18.12 12.23 29.23
CA VAL A 281 -17.30 11.15 29.81
C VAL A 281 -16.76 11.55 31.17
N LYS A 282 -16.34 12.81 31.34
CA LYS A 282 -15.96 13.37 32.63
C LYS A 282 -17.12 13.33 33.63
N ALA A 283 -18.32 13.72 33.20
CA ALA A 283 -19.53 13.66 34.03
C ALA A 283 -19.84 12.22 34.47
N ALA A 284 -19.67 11.23 33.59
CA ALA A 284 -19.83 9.82 33.94
C ALA A 284 -18.83 9.37 35.04
N PHE A 285 -17.57 9.80 34.99
CA PHE A 285 -16.61 9.51 36.07
C PHE A 285 -17.01 10.19 37.39
N ILE A 286 -17.54 11.40 37.35
CA ILE A 286 -18.01 12.10 38.55
C ILE A 286 -19.21 11.36 39.16
N MET A 287 -20.16 10.94 38.33
CA MET A 287 -21.33 10.15 38.75
C MET A 287 -20.93 8.85 39.46
N GLU A 288 -19.92 8.13 38.94
CA GLU A 288 -19.39 6.93 39.60
C GLU A 288 -18.77 7.26 40.98
N ARG A 289 -18.06 8.39 41.09
CA ARG A 289 -17.44 8.84 42.33
C ARG A 289 -18.49 9.21 43.39
N GLU A 290 -19.54 9.92 42.99
CA GLU A 290 -20.66 10.29 43.85
C GLU A 290 -21.40 9.05 44.34
N TYR A 291 -21.70 8.11 43.44
CA TYR A 291 -22.33 6.84 43.80
C TYR A 291 -21.51 6.05 44.85
N GLN A 292 -20.19 5.96 44.67
CA GLN A 292 -19.32 5.28 45.64
C GLN A 292 -19.30 5.98 47.01
N TYR A 293 -19.32 7.31 47.02
CA TYR A 293 -19.38 8.09 48.25
C TYR A 293 -20.70 7.87 49.00
N GLU A 294 -21.83 7.95 48.30
CA GLU A 294 -23.17 7.74 48.87
C GLU A 294 -23.37 6.31 49.36
N ALA A 295 -22.91 5.32 48.59
CA ALA A 295 -23.01 3.90 48.93
C ALA A 295 -21.94 3.44 49.94
N GLN A 296 -21.02 4.33 50.37
CA GLN A 296 -19.89 4.02 51.24
C GLN A 296 -19.00 2.88 50.72
N ILE A 297 -18.86 2.79 49.40
CA ILE A 297 -18.03 1.79 48.73
C ILE A 297 -16.63 2.36 48.54
N GLN A 298 -15.61 1.63 48.99
CA GLN A 298 -14.20 1.98 48.75
C GLN A 298 -13.48 0.79 48.12
N SER A 299 -12.52 1.08 47.24
CA SER A 299 -11.68 0.05 46.65
C SER A 299 -10.76 -0.58 47.70
N VAL A 300 -11.12 -1.78 48.17
CA VAL A 300 -10.29 -2.59 49.08
C VAL A 300 -9.45 -3.63 48.34
N GLY A 301 -9.77 -3.89 47.07
CA GLY A 301 -9.06 -4.86 46.24
C GLY A 301 -7.62 -4.42 45.93
N ARG A 302 -6.65 -5.30 46.19
CA ARG A 302 -5.25 -5.12 45.78
C ARG A 302 -4.81 -6.27 44.90
N VAL A 303 -4.35 -5.97 43.69
CA VAL A 303 -3.94 -6.96 42.69
C VAL A 303 -2.55 -6.60 42.17
N ASP A 304 -1.57 -7.48 42.35
CA ASP A 304 -0.18 -7.29 41.86
C ASP A 304 0.44 -5.92 42.20
N GLY A 305 0.10 -5.36 43.37
CA GLY A 305 0.59 -4.06 43.85
C GLY A 305 -0.22 -2.84 43.37
N TYR A 306 -1.26 -3.04 42.54
CA TYR A 306 -2.21 -2.02 42.13
C TYR A 306 -3.39 -1.96 43.11
N ASP A 307 -3.81 -0.75 43.44
CA ASP A 307 -4.93 -0.41 44.32
C ASP A 307 -5.72 0.78 43.74
N ASP A 308 -6.78 1.22 44.43
CA ASP A 308 -7.57 2.40 44.09
C ASP A 308 -8.32 2.30 42.73
N PHE A 309 -8.94 1.15 42.49
CA PHE A 309 -9.70 0.87 41.27
C PHE A 309 -11.01 1.66 41.21
N ILE A 310 -11.36 2.16 40.02
CA ILE A 310 -12.60 2.92 39.78
C ILE A 310 -13.80 1.98 39.83
N PHE A 311 -13.87 0.97 38.97
CA PHE A 311 -15.06 0.12 38.87
C PHE A 311 -14.96 -1.12 39.76
N VAL A 312 -15.53 -1.01 40.95
CA VAL A 312 -15.56 -2.08 41.97
C VAL A 312 -16.95 -2.68 42.15
N ASN A 313 -17.03 -3.82 42.82
CA ASN A 313 -18.29 -4.41 43.25
C ASN A 313 -18.74 -3.82 44.60
N LYS A 314 -19.93 -4.22 45.05
CA LYS A 314 -20.51 -3.79 46.34
C LYS A 314 -19.62 -4.08 47.57
N ASP A 315 -18.69 -5.03 47.45
CA ASP A 315 -17.76 -5.42 48.50
C ASP A 315 -16.39 -4.72 48.34
N GLY A 316 -16.26 -3.76 47.41
CA GLY A 316 -15.04 -3.00 47.14
C GLY A 316 -13.94 -3.77 46.39
N ASN A 317 -14.26 -4.93 45.82
CA ASN A 317 -13.34 -5.74 45.01
C ASN A 317 -13.49 -5.46 43.51
N VAL A 318 -12.45 -5.73 42.73
CA VAL A 318 -12.43 -5.48 41.28
C VAL A 318 -13.54 -6.24 40.53
N GLN A 319 -14.15 -5.56 39.55
CA GLN A 319 -15.12 -6.18 38.65
C GLN A 319 -14.43 -7.07 37.61
N ASN A 320 -15.13 -8.11 37.13
CA ASN A 320 -14.65 -8.94 36.02
C ASN A 320 -15.54 -8.81 34.78
N GLN A 321 -14.96 -9.08 33.61
CA GLN A 321 -15.66 -9.06 32.32
C GLN A 321 -16.92 -9.95 32.29
N GLY A 322 -16.91 -11.08 33.00
CA GLY A 322 -18.05 -12.00 33.06
C GLY A 322 -19.25 -11.38 33.77
N ALA A 323 -19.03 -10.64 34.86
CA ALA A 323 -20.05 -9.92 35.61
C ALA A 323 -20.69 -8.81 34.75
N LEU A 324 -19.87 -8.01 34.06
CA LEU A 324 -20.34 -6.95 33.16
C LEU A 324 -21.19 -7.50 32.02
N ASN A 325 -20.75 -8.57 31.35
CA ASN A 325 -21.53 -9.19 30.29
C ASN A 325 -22.84 -9.82 30.80
N LYS A 326 -22.88 -10.34 32.04
CA LYS A 326 -24.13 -10.82 32.66
C LYS A 326 -25.07 -9.67 33.01
N ALA A 327 -24.57 -8.54 33.47
CA ALA A 327 -25.36 -7.34 33.68
C ALA A 327 -25.95 -6.85 32.36
N LEU A 328 -25.11 -6.71 31.33
CA LEU A 328 -25.52 -6.27 30.00
C LEU A 328 -26.61 -7.16 29.39
N LYS A 329 -26.50 -8.49 29.51
CA LYS A 329 -27.55 -9.41 29.05
C LYS A 329 -28.90 -9.22 29.76
N ARG A 330 -28.89 -8.88 31.06
CA ARG A 330 -30.11 -8.58 31.81
C ARG A 330 -30.72 -7.26 31.37
N ILE A 331 -29.90 -6.23 31.22
CA ILE A 331 -30.31 -4.90 30.71
C ILE A 331 -30.94 -5.03 29.32
N ILE A 332 -30.29 -5.73 28.39
CA ILE A 332 -30.81 -5.94 27.03
C ILE A 332 -32.16 -6.63 27.06
N ARG A 333 -32.30 -7.70 27.87
CA ARG A 333 -33.56 -8.44 28.01
C ARG A 333 -34.67 -7.53 28.51
N ASP A 334 -34.43 -6.83 29.62
CA ASP A 334 -35.46 -6.04 30.30
C ASP A 334 -35.86 -4.82 29.47
N CYS A 335 -34.89 -4.12 28.85
CA CYS A 335 -35.14 -3.02 27.92
C CYS A 335 -35.96 -3.47 26.71
N ASN A 336 -35.62 -4.60 26.09
CA ASN A 336 -36.39 -5.11 24.96
C ASN A 336 -37.80 -5.56 25.36
N CYS A 337 -37.98 -6.13 26.57
CA CYS A 337 -39.31 -6.45 27.08
C CYS A 337 -40.17 -5.20 27.22
N GLU A 338 -39.64 -4.14 27.83
CA GLU A 338 -40.38 -2.87 28.01
C GLU A 338 -40.74 -2.21 26.69
N VAL A 339 -39.80 -2.14 25.74
CA VAL A 339 -40.06 -1.58 24.40
C VAL A 339 -41.15 -2.37 23.68
N LEU A 340 -41.13 -3.70 23.76
CA LEU A 340 -42.14 -4.55 23.15
C LEU A 340 -43.51 -4.43 23.84
N GLU A 341 -43.54 -4.23 25.16
CA GLU A 341 -44.77 -3.99 25.92
C GLU A 341 -45.39 -2.62 25.59
N ARG A 342 -44.56 -1.60 25.39
CA ARG A 342 -45.02 -0.24 25.05
C ARG A 342 -45.49 -0.10 23.61
N ASP A 343 -44.70 -0.59 22.66
CA ASP A 343 -44.90 -0.30 21.22
C ASP A 343 -45.66 -1.44 20.50
N GLY A 344 -45.83 -2.60 21.14
CA GLY A 344 -46.49 -3.78 20.58
C GLY A 344 -45.61 -4.55 19.59
N VAL A 345 -45.79 -5.87 19.49
CA VAL A 345 -44.92 -6.77 18.69
C VAL A 345 -44.97 -6.46 17.18
N ASP A 346 -46.10 -5.93 16.69
CA ASP A 346 -46.34 -5.70 15.26
C ASP A 346 -45.80 -4.34 14.74
N SER A 347 -45.31 -3.46 15.62
CA SER A 347 -44.84 -2.12 15.23
C SER A 347 -43.38 -2.07 14.75
N ASN A 348 -42.69 -3.21 14.76
CA ASN A 348 -41.25 -3.33 14.45
C ASN A 348 -40.38 -2.29 15.18
N PRO A 349 -40.44 -2.23 16.53
CA PRO A 349 -39.74 -1.21 17.29
C PRO A 349 -38.22 -1.43 17.28
N VAL A 350 -37.46 -0.37 17.58
CA VAL A 350 -35.99 -0.45 17.69
C VAL A 350 -35.65 -1.26 18.95
N LEU A 351 -35.03 -2.42 18.78
CA LEU A 351 -34.58 -3.28 19.88
C LEU A 351 -33.05 -3.31 19.99
N LEU A 352 -32.57 -3.56 21.20
CA LEU A 352 -31.16 -3.81 21.46
C LEU A 352 -30.78 -5.22 20.96
N PRO A 353 -29.74 -5.36 20.13
CA PRO A 353 -29.27 -6.67 19.69
C PRO A 353 -28.59 -7.41 20.86
N ASN A 354 -28.33 -8.71 20.69
CA ASN A 354 -27.51 -9.43 21.66
C ASN A 354 -26.03 -9.04 21.46
N PHE A 355 -25.47 -8.23 22.36
CA PHE A 355 -24.08 -7.78 22.28
C PHE A 355 -23.33 -7.94 23.62
N SER A 356 -22.01 -7.77 23.56
CA SER A 356 -21.07 -7.90 24.68
C SER A 356 -20.25 -6.62 24.83
N CYS A 357 -19.50 -6.46 25.93
CA CYS A 357 -18.61 -5.29 26.11
C CYS A 357 -17.64 -5.05 24.93
N HIS A 358 -17.19 -6.10 24.23
CA HIS A 358 -16.36 -5.93 23.02
C HIS A 358 -17.05 -5.22 21.86
N HIS A 359 -18.38 -5.30 21.75
CA HIS A 359 -19.15 -4.62 20.72
C HIS A 359 -19.21 -3.11 20.97
N LEU A 360 -19.22 -2.66 22.24
CA LEU A 360 -19.21 -1.23 22.57
C LEU A 360 -17.96 -0.51 22.03
N ARG A 361 -16.79 -1.17 22.10
CA ARG A 361 -15.58 -0.66 21.46
C ARG A 361 -15.69 -0.61 19.93
N HIS A 362 -16.30 -1.63 19.30
CA HIS A 362 -16.55 -1.61 17.86
C HIS A 362 -17.52 -0.48 17.49
N THR A 363 -18.53 -0.22 18.31
CA THR A 363 -19.46 0.91 18.17
C THR A 363 -18.72 2.24 18.20
N PHE A 364 -17.85 2.48 19.19
CA PHE A 364 -17.04 3.69 19.25
C PHE A 364 -16.20 3.90 18.00
N ALA A 365 -15.47 2.86 17.58
CA ALA A 365 -14.64 2.90 16.38
C ALA A 365 -15.48 3.21 15.12
N THR A 366 -16.69 2.64 15.02
CA THR A 366 -17.64 2.90 13.94
C THR A 366 -18.07 4.37 13.92
N ARG A 367 -18.39 4.97 15.09
CA ARG A 367 -18.78 6.38 15.19
C ARG A 367 -17.65 7.33 14.80
N LEU A 368 -16.41 7.06 15.23
CA LEU A 368 -15.26 7.87 14.80
C LEU A 368 -15.06 7.83 13.28
N CYS A 369 -15.26 6.68 12.65
CA CYS A 369 -15.21 6.54 11.20
C CYS A 369 -16.34 7.32 10.51
N GLU A 370 -17.57 7.27 11.02
CA GLU A 370 -18.71 8.01 10.46
C GLU A 370 -18.57 9.53 10.57
N TRP A 371 -17.81 10.01 11.56
CA TRP A 371 -17.46 11.43 11.72
C TRP A 371 -16.26 11.86 10.88
N GLY A 372 -15.68 10.97 10.07
CA GLY A 372 -14.58 11.32 9.16
C GLY A 372 -13.25 11.58 9.88
N ILE A 373 -13.06 11.09 11.10
CA ILE A 373 -11.82 11.29 11.85
C ILE A 373 -10.68 10.50 11.20
N ASN A 374 -9.49 11.11 11.13
CA ASN A 374 -8.31 10.52 10.51
C ASN A 374 -8.00 9.12 11.07
N LEU A 375 -7.82 8.13 10.18
CA LEU A 375 -7.55 6.73 10.50
C LEU A 375 -6.37 6.52 11.47
N LYS A 376 -5.35 7.39 11.40
CA LYS A 376 -4.19 7.31 12.28
C LYS A 376 -4.54 7.71 13.71
N VAL A 377 -5.38 8.72 13.88
CA VAL A 377 -5.92 9.14 15.17
C VAL A 377 -6.80 8.04 15.75
N ILE A 378 -7.68 7.44 14.94
CA ILE A 378 -8.51 6.29 15.36
C ILE A 378 -7.64 5.11 15.78
N GLN A 379 -6.59 4.80 15.02
CA GLN A 379 -5.63 3.72 15.34
C GLN A 379 -4.96 3.95 16.69
N ASP A 380 -4.52 5.18 16.95
CA ASP A 380 -3.83 5.59 18.17
C ASP A 380 -4.77 5.52 19.39
N VAL A 381 -5.96 6.15 19.30
CA VAL A 381 -6.98 6.13 20.36
C VAL A 381 -7.46 4.72 20.70
N LEU A 382 -7.56 3.83 19.70
CA LEU A 382 -7.89 2.42 19.95
C LEU A 382 -6.69 1.61 20.44
N GLY A 383 -5.45 2.06 20.22
CA GLY A 383 -4.25 1.29 20.53
C GLY A 383 -4.12 0.02 19.70
N HIS A 384 -4.30 0.15 18.37
CA HIS A 384 -4.09 -0.90 17.38
C HIS A 384 -2.66 -0.84 16.82
N ALA A 385 -1.87 -1.90 17.00
CA ALA A 385 -0.52 -1.96 16.42
C ALA A 385 -0.53 -2.11 14.89
N ASP A 386 -1.56 -2.75 14.34
CA ASP A 386 -1.74 -2.96 12.90
C ASP A 386 -2.98 -2.21 12.39
N VAL A 387 -2.79 -1.45 11.30
CA VAL A 387 -3.83 -0.65 10.63
C VAL A 387 -4.92 -1.54 10.04
N SER A 388 -4.61 -2.79 9.67
CA SER A 388 -5.57 -3.74 9.10
C SER A 388 -6.78 -3.98 10.02
N THR A 389 -6.55 -3.94 11.34
CA THR A 389 -7.60 -4.12 12.35
C THR A 389 -8.58 -2.95 12.35
N THR A 390 -8.10 -1.73 12.10
CA THR A 390 -8.94 -0.52 11.96
C THR A 390 -9.64 -0.49 10.61
N MET A 391 -8.95 -0.87 9.53
CA MET A 391 -9.51 -0.97 8.16
C MET A 391 -10.70 -1.93 8.07
N ASN A 392 -10.67 -3.07 8.78
CA ASN A 392 -11.77 -4.03 8.76
C ASN A 392 -13.07 -3.47 9.35
N ILE A 393 -13.00 -2.48 10.24
CA ILE A 393 -14.17 -1.78 10.78
C ILE A 393 -14.81 -0.94 9.67
N TYR A 394 -13.99 -0.32 8.82
CA TYR A 394 -14.43 0.52 7.70
C TYR A 394 -15.27 -0.26 6.68
N VAL A 395 -14.95 -1.54 6.44
CA VAL A 395 -15.67 -2.41 5.48
C VAL A 395 -17.16 -2.54 5.83
N ASP A 396 -17.53 -2.50 7.12
CA ASP A 396 -18.91 -2.68 7.55
C ASP A 396 -19.74 -1.37 7.49
N VAL A 397 -19.08 -0.20 7.38
CA VAL A 397 -19.69 1.16 7.32
C VAL A 397 -20.00 1.58 5.88
N THR A 398 -19.70 0.71 4.91
CA THR A 398 -19.50 1.11 3.50
C THR A 398 -20.72 1.54 2.70
N ASN A 399 -21.97 1.34 3.12
CA ASN A 399 -23.11 1.69 2.23
C ASN A 399 -23.67 3.09 2.47
N ASP A 400 -23.83 3.50 3.72
CA ASP A 400 -24.37 4.83 4.04
C ASP A 400 -23.27 5.91 3.98
N LEU A 401 -22.04 5.55 4.36
CA LEU A 401 -20.89 6.44 4.18
C LEU A 401 -20.61 6.69 2.69
N LYS A 402 -20.63 5.66 1.84
CA LYS A 402 -20.47 5.86 0.38
C LYS A 402 -21.50 6.83 -0.19
N LYS A 403 -22.77 6.73 0.22
CA LYS A 403 -23.81 7.66 -0.25
C LYS A 403 -23.59 9.08 0.27
N LYS A 404 -23.21 9.23 1.54
CA LYS A 404 -22.95 10.54 2.14
C LYS A 404 -21.70 11.20 1.56
N GLU A 405 -20.62 10.46 1.38
CA GLU A 405 -19.38 10.91 0.74
C GLU A 405 -19.64 11.26 -0.74
N LEU A 406 -20.37 10.43 -1.50
CA LEU A 406 -20.74 10.75 -2.88
C LEU A 406 -21.65 11.98 -2.99
N ASN A 407 -22.58 12.18 -2.05
CA ASN A 407 -23.43 13.36 -2.02
C ASN A 407 -22.65 14.62 -1.58
N SER A 408 -21.78 14.50 -0.58
CA SER A 408 -20.87 15.57 -0.16
C SER A 408 -19.88 15.94 -1.27
N PHE A 409 -19.41 14.95 -2.03
CA PHE A 409 -18.59 15.13 -3.22
C PHE A 409 -19.38 15.83 -4.32
N SER A 410 -20.63 15.41 -4.57
CA SER A 410 -21.50 16.09 -5.53
C SER A 410 -21.81 17.53 -5.12
N GLU A 411 -21.97 17.81 -3.82
CA GLU A 411 -22.13 19.17 -3.29
C GLU A 411 -20.84 19.99 -3.35
N TYR A 412 -19.68 19.39 -3.08
CA TYR A 412 -18.36 20.02 -3.21
C TYR A 412 -18.06 20.38 -4.67
N LEU A 413 -18.27 19.46 -5.61
CA LEU A 413 -18.15 19.70 -7.05
C LEU A 413 -19.08 20.83 -7.49
N ASN A 414 -20.33 20.82 -7.02
CA ASN A 414 -21.32 21.83 -7.37
C ASN A 414 -20.98 23.21 -6.78
N ASN A 415 -20.43 23.29 -5.57
CA ASN A 415 -20.17 24.56 -4.88
C ASN A 415 -18.81 25.19 -5.22
N ASN A 416 -17.74 24.39 -5.41
CA ASN A 416 -16.38 24.90 -5.61
C ASN A 416 -15.94 25.07 -7.06
N LEU A 417 -16.48 24.31 -8.02
CA LEU A 417 -16.06 24.40 -9.43
C LEU A 417 -17.10 25.09 -10.31
N THR A 418 -18.39 24.96 -10.04
CA THR A 418 -19.44 25.53 -10.91
C THR A 418 -19.38 27.06 -10.99
N ASN A 419 -18.90 27.73 -9.95
CA ASN A 419 -18.82 29.19 -9.83
C ASN A 419 -17.44 29.79 -10.15
N LYS A 420 -16.43 28.98 -10.50
CA LYS A 420 -15.08 29.48 -10.82
C LYS A 420 -15.01 29.94 -12.29
N PRO A 421 -14.37 31.08 -12.59
CA PRO A 421 -14.32 31.61 -13.94
C PRO A 421 -13.49 30.71 -14.86
N GLU A 422 -14.02 30.45 -16.06
CA GLU A 422 -13.24 29.91 -17.18
C GLU A 422 -12.36 31.00 -17.79
N ILE A 423 -11.25 30.61 -18.41
CA ILE A 423 -10.41 31.57 -19.14
C ILE A 423 -11.20 32.18 -20.31
N THR A 424 -11.25 33.51 -20.37
CA THR A 424 -11.89 34.21 -21.48
C THR A 424 -10.99 34.23 -22.72
N THR A 425 -11.59 34.39 -23.91
CA THR A 425 -10.83 34.50 -25.16
C THR A 425 -9.81 35.64 -25.14
N GLU A 426 -10.13 36.77 -24.49
CA GLU A 426 -9.20 37.91 -24.35
C GLU A 426 -8.01 37.57 -23.46
N GLN A 427 -8.25 36.95 -22.30
CA GLN A 427 -7.19 36.48 -21.41
C GLN A 427 -6.30 35.44 -22.10
N LEU A 428 -6.91 34.50 -22.83
CA LEU A 428 -6.21 33.46 -23.57
C LEU A 428 -5.28 34.05 -24.65
N ASN A 429 -5.80 34.98 -25.46
CA ASN A 429 -5.01 35.66 -26.50
C ASN A 429 -3.89 36.52 -25.90
N THR A 430 -4.12 37.14 -24.75
CA THR A 430 -3.09 37.92 -24.05
C THR A 430 -2.00 36.99 -23.48
N ALA A 431 -2.41 35.90 -22.84
CA ALA A 431 -1.50 34.92 -22.26
C ALA A 431 -0.59 34.28 -23.33
N ILE A 432 -1.15 33.90 -24.49
CA ILE A 432 -0.37 33.30 -25.57
C ILE A 432 0.61 34.30 -26.21
N ALA A 433 0.19 35.57 -26.39
CA ALA A 433 1.06 36.63 -26.88
C ALA A 433 2.22 36.91 -25.93
N ASN A 434 1.95 36.95 -24.62
CA ASN A 434 2.98 37.10 -23.59
C ASN A 434 3.95 35.91 -23.61
N ALA A 435 3.45 34.67 -23.73
CA ALA A 435 4.29 33.49 -23.79
C ALA A 435 5.25 33.52 -24.98
N VAL A 436 4.74 33.84 -26.18
CA VAL A 436 5.55 34.03 -27.40
C VAL A 436 6.62 35.11 -27.19
N GLN A 437 6.24 36.25 -26.60
CA GLN A 437 7.17 37.37 -26.37
C GLN A 437 8.26 37.02 -25.35
N GLN A 438 7.92 36.23 -24.34
CA GLN A 438 8.87 35.75 -23.33
C GLN A 438 9.87 34.77 -23.96
N VAL A 439 9.41 33.81 -24.79
CA VAL A 439 10.30 32.91 -25.56
C VAL A 439 11.24 33.73 -26.45
N ARG A 440 10.72 34.74 -27.16
CA ARG A 440 11.53 35.63 -28.01
C ARG A 440 12.64 36.32 -27.23
N THR A 441 12.31 36.88 -26.08
CA THR A 441 13.27 37.55 -25.20
C THR A 441 14.36 36.59 -24.72
N ASN A 442 13.94 35.38 -24.37
CA ASN A 442 14.80 34.31 -23.89
C ASN A 442 15.77 33.76 -24.95
N LEU A 443 15.44 33.82 -26.25
CA LEU A 443 16.35 33.38 -27.32
C LEU A 443 17.71 34.09 -27.26
N LEU A 444 17.78 35.31 -26.72
CA LEU A 444 19.05 36.05 -26.55
C LEU A 444 20.05 35.32 -25.64
N LYS A 445 19.55 34.60 -24.61
CA LYS A 445 20.37 33.83 -23.66
C LYS A 445 20.41 32.34 -24.00
N PHE A 446 19.36 31.80 -24.62
CA PHE A 446 19.15 30.35 -24.77
C PHE A 446 18.96 29.89 -26.23
N SER A 447 19.45 30.64 -27.22
CA SER A 447 19.44 30.17 -28.61
C SER A 447 20.38 28.98 -28.84
N GLU A 448 21.60 29.06 -28.31
CA GLU A 448 22.62 28.00 -28.38
C GLU A 448 22.80 27.24 -27.05
N LYS A 449 21.96 27.55 -26.06
CA LYS A 449 21.95 26.96 -24.71
C LYS A 449 20.54 26.57 -24.32
N TYR A 450 20.37 25.97 -23.15
CA TYR A 450 19.07 25.54 -22.65
C TYR A 450 18.79 26.19 -21.29
N LYS A 451 17.52 26.45 -20.99
CA LYS A 451 17.12 26.77 -19.62
C LYS A 451 17.47 25.59 -18.71
N TYR A 452 18.08 25.85 -17.56
CA TYR A 452 18.25 24.81 -16.53
C TYR A 452 16.88 24.30 -16.04
N SER A 453 16.85 23.16 -15.34
CA SER A 453 15.59 22.47 -14.97
C SER A 453 14.58 23.35 -14.24
N ASN A 454 15.08 24.22 -13.36
CA ASN A 454 14.33 25.16 -12.55
C ASN A 454 15.05 26.51 -12.54
N SER A 455 14.32 27.58 -12.26
CA SER A 455 14.92 28.89 -11.98
C SER A 455 15.55 28.93 -10.58
N GLU A 456 16.38 29.95 -10.37
CA GLU A 456 16.79 30.40 -9.05
C GLU A 456 16.42 31.88 -8.90
N ASN A 457 15.69 32.21 -7.84
CA ASN A 457 15.09 33.53 -7.65
C ASN A 457 14.23 33.97 -8.84
N ASN A 458 13.48 33.03 -9.42
CA ASN A 458 12.64 33.17 -10.62
C ASN A 458 13.39 33.44 -11.94
N PHE A 459 14.72 33.36 -11.99
CA PHE A 459 15.48 33.44 -13.24
C PHE A 459 16.19 32.12 -13.59
N TYR A 460 15.96 31.62 -14.79
CA TYR A 460 16.69 30.51 -15.37
C TYR A 460 18.12 30.90 -15.72
N GLU A 461 19.02 29.99 -15.36
CA GLU A 461 20.39 30.00 -15.84
C GLU A 461 20.57 29.17 -17.12
N ALA A 462 21.58 29.54 -17.89
CA ALA A 462 21.94 28.82 -19.10
C ALA A 462 22.65 27.52 -18.73
N SER A 463 22.27 26.44 -19.40
CA SER A 463 22.84 25.11 -19.23
C SER A 463 23.16 24.50 -20.59
N GLU A 464 24.06 23.51 -20.58
CA GLU A 464 24.28 22.65 -21.74
C GLU A 464 23.08 21.71 -21.96
N ASN A 465 23.08 20.95 -23.05
CA ASN A 465 22.07 19.94 -23.31
C ASN A 465 22.25 18.68 -22.43
N VAL A 466 22.04 18.84 -21.13
CA VAL A 466 22.10 17.81 -20.08
C VAL A 466 20.85 17.93 -19.21
N GLU A 467 20.62 17.00 -18.27
CA GLU A 467 19.37 16.83 -17.51
C GLU A 467 18.18 16.40 -18.39
N TRP A 468 17.09 16.00 -17.75
CA TRP A 468 15.92 15.42 -18.41
C TRP A 468 14.95 16.45 -19.03
N THR A 469 15.23 17.75 -18.89
CA THR A 469 14.23 18.81 -19.13
C THR A 469 14.49 19.69 -20.34
N THR A 470 15.64 19.56 -21.00
CA THR A 470 16.05 20.51 -22.07
C THR A 470 15.14 20.46 -23.30
N GLY A 471 14.44 19.34 -23.53
CA GLY A 471 13.45 19.19 -24.60
C GLY A 471 12.26 20.14 -24.46
N PHE A 472 11.88 20.50 -23.22
CA PHE A 472 10.77 21.42 -22.97
C PHE A 472 11.06 22.83 -23.48
N TRP A 473 12.30 23.31 -23.34
CA TRP A 473 12.69 24.62 -23.89
C TRP A 473 12.56 24.64 -25.42
N THR A 474 13.06 23.62 -26.11
CA THR A 474 12.89 23.52 -27.57
C THR A 474 11.42 23.39 -27.94
N GLY A 475 10.62 22.71 -27.12
CA GLY A 475 9.17 22.64 -27.26
C GLY A 475 8.49 24.02 -27.16
N GLU A 476 8.88 24.86 -26.19
CA GLU A 476 8.40 26.24 -26.10
C GLU A 476 8.76 27.05 -27.35
N VAL A 477 9.95 26.84 -27.92
CA VAL A 477 10.38 27.50 -29.18
C VAL A 477 9.51 27.04 -30.35
N TRP A 478 9.20 25.74 -30.46
CA TRP A 478 8.27 25.25 -31.49
C TRP A 478 6.84 25.76 -31.30
N LEU A 479 6.33 25.79 -30.07
CA LEU A 479 5.01 26.36 -29.77
C LEU A 479 4.98 27.87 -30.11
N ALA A 480 6.07 28.60 -29.87
CA ALA A 480 6.18 29.99 -30.30
C ALA A 480 6.17 30.14 -31.82
N TYR A 481 6.81 29.23 -32.56
CA TYR A 481 6.73 29.20 -34.02
C TYR A 481 5.28 28.98 -34.50
N GLU A 482 4.59 27.96 -34.02
CA GLU A 482 3.23 27.66 -34.47
C GLU A 482 2.23 28.78 -34.15
N ASN A 483 2.39 29.47 -33.02
CA ASN A 483 1.49 30.55 -32.60
C ASN A 483 1.83 31.94 -33.18
N SER A 484 3.00 32.11 -33.81
CA SER A 484 3.42 33.41 -34.36
C SER A 484 3.76 33.42 -35.84
N GLY A 485 4.12 32.26 -36.40
CA GLY A 485 4.66 32.12 -37.76
C GLY A 485 6.06 32.72 -37.93
N ASP A 486 6.75 33.14 -36.88
CA ASP A 486 8.08 33.76 -36.99
C ASP A 486 9.17 32.71 -37.21
N GLU A 487 9.79 32.75 -38.39
CA GLU A 487 10.85 31.83 -38.80
C GLU A 487 12.08 31.86 -37.89
N LEU A 488 12.32 32.93 -37.11
CA LEU A 488 13.40 32.96 -36.11
C LEU A 488 13.31 31.80 -35.11
N PHE A 489 12.10 31.47 -34.68
CA PHE A 489 11.87 30.36 -33.75
C PHE A 489 12.22 29.03 -34.39
N LYS A 490 11.72 28.79 -35.62
CA LYS A 490 12.01 27.58 -36.39
C LYS A 490 13.51 27.41 -36.67
N GLU A 491 14.19 28.47 -37.09
CA GLU A 491 15.65 28.44 -37.32
C GLU A 491 16.40 28.08 -36.03
N THR A 492 15.98 28.63 -34.89
CA THR A 492 16.59 28.33 -33.60
C THR A 492 16.32 26.89 -33.16
N ALA A 493 15.09 26.41 -33.28
CA ALA A 493 14.74 25.05 -32.90
C ALA A 493 15.43 24.00 -33.79
N LEU A 494 15.59 24.26 -35.09
CA LEU A 494 16.36 23.38 -35.98
C LEU A 494 17.85 23.35 -35.62
N LYS A 495 18.46 24.46 -35.18
CA LYS A 495 19.83 24.44 -34.63
C LYS A 495 19.93 23.59 -33.36
N GLN A 496 18.92 23.64 -32.50
CA GLN A 496 18.89 22.82 -31.28
C GLN A 496 18.72 21.32 -31.58
N VAL A 497 18.11 20.94 -32.71
CA VAL A 497 18.05 19.54 -33.17
C VAL A 497 19.46 18.96 -33.36
N ASP A 498 20.40 19.72 -33.92
CA ASP A 498 21.78 19.24 -34.10
C ASP A 498 22.46 18.95 -32.74
N SER A 499 22.17 19.77 -31.73
CA SER A 499 22.61 19.54 -30.35
C SER A 499 21.99 18.27 -29.74
N PHE A 500 20.70 17.99 -29.99
CA PHE A 500 20.06 16.74 -29.55
C PHE A 500 20.59 15.51 -30.30
N LEU A 501 20.87 15.61 -31.60
CA LEU A 501 21.52 14.53 -32.34
C LEU A 501 22.89 14.21 -31.75
N ASN A 502 23.71 15.24 -31.49
CA ASN A 502 25.01 15.08 -30.85
C ASN A 502 24.88 14.44 -29.45
N ARG A 503 23.85 14.83 -28.68
CA ARG A 503 23.58 14.26 -27.35
C ARG A 503 23.34 12.75 -27.41
N ILE A 504 22.46 12.29 -28.31
CA ILE A 504 22.14 10.85 -28.40
C ILE A 504 23.25 10.02 -29.03
N GLU A 505 23.94 10.53 -30.06
CA GLU A 505 25.04 9.81 -30.73
C GLU A 505 26.25 9.60 -29.80
N ASN A 506 26.49 10.54 -28.89
CA ASN A 506 27.60 10.48 -27.94
C ASN A 506 27.16 10.03 -26.53
N HIS A 507 25.90 9.60 -26.36
CA HIS A 507 25.34 9.17 -25.08
C HIS A 507 25.54 10.16 -23.92
N ILE A 508 25.44 11.47 -24.20
CA ILE A 508 25.64 12.53 -23.20
C ILE A 508 24.39 12.62 -22.32
N ASP A 509 24.50 12.13 -21.09
CA ASP A 509 23.41 12.15 -20.10
C ASP A 509 22.09 11.59 -20.66
N THR A 510 22.15 10.33 -21.11
CA THR A 510 21.01 9.60 -21.73
C THR A 510 20.69 8.30 -20.99
N ASN A 511 21.31 8.04 -19.83
CA ASN A 511 21.14 6.79 -19.09
C ASN A 511 19.91 6.81 -18.15
N HIS A 512 18.75 7.15 -18.70
CA HIS A 512 17.47 7.26 -17.98
C HIS A 512 16.31 7.18 -18.98
N HIS A 513 15.07 7.10 -18.48
CA HIS A 513 13.88 6.88 -19.32
C HIS A 513 13.27 8.13 -19.95
N ASP A 514 13.78 9.33 -19.67
CA ASP A 514 13.17 10.61 -20.10
C ASP A 514 13.42 10.96 -21.57
N MET A 515 13.65 9.95 -22.41
CA MET A 515 13.93 10.15 -23.83
C MET A 515 12.74 10.75 -24.56
N GLY A 516 11.50 10.46 -24.15
CA GLY A 516 10.32 11.11 -24.73
C GLY A 516 10.22 12.59 -24.33
N PHE A 517 10.45 12.94 -23.07
CA PHE A 517 10.49 14.36 -22.66
C PHE A 517 11.57 15.17 -23.39
N LEU A 518 12.71 14.55 -23.69
CA LEU A 518 13.79 15.20 -24.40
C LEU A 518 13.53 15.32 -25.90
N TYR A 519 13.10 14.23 -26.56
CA TYR A 519 13.09 14.12 -28.02
C TYR A 519 11.71 14.31 -28.65
N SER A 520 10.61 14.13 -27.92
CA SER A 520 9.26 14.38 -28.46
C SER A 520 8.99 15.88 -28.70
N PRO A 521 9.13 16.78 -27.70
CA PRO A 521 8.90 18.21 -27.91
C PRO A 521 10.02 18.90 -28.72
N SER A 522 11.17 18.25 -28.94
CA SER A 522 12.28 18.80 -29.74
C SER A 522 12.33 18.24 -31.16
N CYS A 523 12.68 16.96 -31.29
CA CYS A 523 13.03 16.31 -32.56
C CYS A 523 11.79 15.74 -33.28
N VAL A 524 10.86 15.12 -32.56
CA VAL A 524 9.59 14.67 -33.16
C VAL A 524 8.78 15.88 -33.62
N ALA A 525 8.71 16.94 -32.81
CA ALA A 525 8.12 18.22 -33.20
C ALA A 525 8.77 18.77 -34.48
N ALA A 526 10.09 18.86 -34.53
CA ALA A 526 10.82 19.32 -35.71
C ALA A 526 10.51 18.48 -36.97
N TYR A 527 10.48 17.15 -36.86
CA TYR A 527 10.12 16.28 -37.98
C TYR A 527 8.66 16.48 -38.42
N LYS A 528 7.71 16.51 -37.47
CA LYS A 528 6.28 16.73 -37.77
C LYS A 528 6.03 18.07 -38.47
N LEU A 529 6.76 19.13 -38.08
CA LEU A 529 6.57 20.48 -38.60
C LEU A 529 7.35 20.76 -39.90
N THR A 530 8.53 20.16 -40.08
CA THR A 530 9.46 20.54 -41.16
C THR A 530 9.87 19.39 -42.08
N GLY A 531 9.64 18.14 -41.68
CA GLY A 531 10.16 16.96 -42.38
C GLY A 531 11.67 16.75 -42.20
N SER A 532 12.30 17.37 -41.19
CA SER A 532 13.74 17.24 -40.95
C SER A 532 14.19 15.80 -40.70
N GLU A 533 14.96 15.22 -41.63
CA GLU A 533 15.51 13.87 -41.49
C GLU A 533 16.56 13.76 -40.38
N THR A 534 17.29 14.85 -40.09
CA THR A 534 18.18 14.91 -38.92
C THR A 534 17.39 14.74 -37.62
N ALA A 535 16.25 15.42 -37.52
CA ALA A 535 15.39 15.32 -36.35
C ALA A 535 14.78 13.92 -36.22
N LYS A 536 14.32 13.34 -37.35
CA LYS A 536 13.85 11.96 -37.40
C LYS A 536 14.90 10.98 -36.91
N LYS A 537 16.14 11.10 -37.40
CA LYS A 537 17.27 10.27 -36.98
C LYS A 537 17.52 10.38 -35.47
N ALA A 538 17.59 11.59 -34.93
CA ALA A 538 17.81 11.81 -33.51
C ALA A 538 16.71 11.17 -32.64
N ALA A 539 15.44 11.37 -33.01
CA ALA A 539 14.30 10.81 -32.29
C ALA A 539 14.25 9.26 -32.36
N LEU A 540 14.61 8.66 -33.50
CA LEU A 540 14.69 7.20 -33.62
C LEU A 540 15.83 6.61 -32.78
N LEU A 541 17.00 7.24 -32.75
CA LEU A 541 18.09 6.83 -31.85
C LEU A 541 17.67 6.94 -30.37
N ALA A 542 16.88 7.97 -30.02
CA ALA A 542 16.34 8.12 -28.68
C ALA A 542 15.28 7.04 -28.36
N ALA A 543 14.45 6.67 -29.32
CA ALA A 543 13.50 5.56 -29.16
C ALA A 543 14.24 4.22 -28.95
N ASP A 544 15.31 3.97 -29.71
CA ASP A 544 16.18 2.80 -29.54
C ASP A 544 16.84 2.76 -28.15
N ASN A 545 17.32 3.91 -27.67
CA ASN A 545 17.87 4.04 -26.32
C ASN A 545 16.81 3.81 -25.23
N LEU A 546 15.59 4.29 -25.42
CA LEU A 546 14.50 4.10 -24.46
C LEU A 546 14.12 2.62 -24.34
N ILE A 547 13.94 1.91 -25.46
CA ILE A 547 13.59 0.48 -25.43
C ILE A 547 14.73 -0.39 -24.90
N SER A 548 15.99 0.04 -24.98
CA SER A 548 17.10 -0.71 -24.39
C SER A 548 17.03 -0.76 -22.85
N ARG A 549 16.18 0.06 -22.23
CA ARG A 549 15.90 0.04 -20.79
C ARG A 549 14.74 -0.87 -20.40
N PHE A 550 14.07 -1.51 -21.37
CA PHE A 550 12.96 -2.41 -21.11
C PHE A 550 13.44 -3.68 -20.38
N GLN A 551 12.75 -4.01 -19.30
CA GLN A 551 12.97 -5.19 -18.49
C GLN A 551 11.89 -6.22 -18.79
N GLU A 552 12.28 -7.35 -19.38
CA GLU A 552 11.36 -8.45 -19.69
C GLU A 552 10.69 -8.99 -18.41
N LYS A 553 11.46 -9.11 -17.33
CA LYS A 553 10.96 -9.51 -16.01
C LYS A 553 10.31 -8.33 -15.32
N GLY A 554 8.99 -8.38 -15.22
CA GLY A 554 8.16 -7.29 -14.72
C GLY A 554 7.56 -6.42 -15.83
N GLN A 555 8.02 -6.57 -17.08
CA GLN A 555 7.47 -5.87 -18.25
C GLN A 555 7.35 -4.36 -18.09
N PHE A 556 8.46 -3.69 -17.79
CA PHE A 556 8.52 -2.24 -17.62
C PHE A 556 9.83 -1.63 -18.13
N ILE A 557 9.83 -0.35 -18.47
CA ILE A 557 11.02 0.44 -18.79
C ILE A 557 11.63 0.92 -17.47
N GLN A 558 12.88 0.54 -17.19
CA GLN A 558 13.57 0.95 -15.97
C GLN A 558 13.86 2.45 -15.99
N ALA A 559 13.45 3.16 -14.94
CA ALA A 559 13.47 4.62 -14.94
C ALA A 559 14.89 5.22 -14.92
N TRP A 560 15.63 5.03 -13.82
CA TRP A 560 16.96 5.60 -13.62
C TRP A 560 17.95 4.53 -13.16
N GLY A 561 19.23 4.89 -13.11
CA GLY A 561 20.30 4.04 -12.60
C GLY A 561 20.79 2.98 -13.59
N GLU A 562 21.76 2.19 -13.13
CA GLU A 562 22.35 1.09 -13.89
C GLU A 562 21.30 0.00 -14.19
N LEU A 563 21.28 -0.49 -15.44
CA LEU A 563 20.30 -1.48 -15.88
C LEU A 563 20.41 -2.77 -15.07
N GLY A 564 19.29 -3.20 -14.49
CA GLY A 564 19.25 -4.39 -13.64
C GLY A 564 19.83 -4.19 -12.24
N ALA A 565 20.17 -2.97 -11.81
CA ALA A 565 20.56 -2.73 -10.42
C ALA A 565 19.36 -2.90 -9.48
N GLU A 566 19.51 -3.67 -8.41
CA GLU A 566 18.40 -4.08 -7.52
C GLU A 566 17.73 -2.90 -6.80
N ASP A 567 18.52 -1.89 -6.43
CA ASP A 567 18.08 -0.64 -5.81
C ASP A 567 17.43 0.34 -6.81
N ASN A 568 17.51 0.05 -8.11
CA ASN A 568 16.93 0.87 -9.18
C ASN A 568 16.02 0.08 -10.13
N TYR A 569 15.67 -1.16 -9.78
CA TYR A 569 14.79 -2.04 -10.56
C TYR A 569 13.32 -1.63 -10.38
N ARG A 570 12.98 -0.44 -10.89
CA ARG A 570 11.71 0.25 -10.65
C ARG A 570 11.22 1.02 -11.88
N LEU A 571 9.90 1.20 -11.94
CA LEU A 571 9.25 2.17 -12.84
C LEU A 571 8.87 3.44 -12.08
N ILE A 572 8.67 4.53 -12.81
CA ILE A 572 8.19 5.82 -12.31
C ILE A 572 7.04 6.29 -13.22
N ILE A 573 6.03 6.94 -12.64
CA ILE A 573 4.78 7.30 -13.34
C ILE A 573 4.97 8.25 -14.53
N ASP A 574 5.98 9.12 -14.48
CA ASP A 574 6.36 10.04 -15.56
C ASP A 574 6.81 9.31 -16.85
N CYS A 575 7.17 8.03 -16.75
CA CYS A 575 7.47 7.21 -17.93
C CYS A 575 6.27 7.10 -18.89
N LEU A 576 5.04 7.29 -18.40
CA LEU A 576 3.84 7.32 -19.26
C LEU A 576 3.92 8.40 -20.33
N LEU A 577 4.58 9.53 -20.07
CA LEU A 577 4.78 10.63 -21.02
C LEU A 577 5.97 10.38 -21.96
N ASN A 578 6.75 9.33 -21.72
CA ASN A 578 7.88 8.93 -22.55
C ASN A 578 7.51 7.89 -23.61
N LEU A 579 6.40 7.16 -23.40
CA LEU A 579 5.85 6.19 -24.36
C LEU A 579 5.41 6.75 -25.71
N PRO A 580 4.88 7.99 -25.83
CA PRO A 580 4.49 8.54 -27.11
C PRO A 580 5.62 8.56 -28.16
N LEU A 581 6.88 8.69 -27.72
CA LEU A 581 8.06 8.55 -28.59
C LEU A 581 8.11 7.17 -29.27
N LEU A 582 7.75 6.10 -28.55
CA LEU A 582 7.76 4.73 -29.05
C LEU A 582 6.61 4.45 -30.01
N TYR A 583 5.42 5.01 -29.73
CA TYR A 583 4.32 4.93 -30.67
C TYR A 583 4.63 5.69 -31.96
N TRP A 584 5.17 6.91 -31.85
CA TRP A 584 5.66 7.66 -33.01
C TRP A 584 6.73 6.89 -33.81
N ALA A 585 7.68 6.26 -33.12
CA ALA A 585 8.72 5.44 -33.77
C ALA A 585 8.11 4.26 -34.54
N THR A 586 7.06 3.64 -34.00
CA THR A 586 6.28 2.60 -34.71
C THR A 586 5.65 3.16 -35.97
N ASP A 587 4.99 4.31 -35.89
CA ASP A 587 4.29 4.92 -37.03
C ASP A 587 5.24 5.26 -38.19
N VAL A 588 6.45 5.75 -37.89
CA VAL A 588 7.40 6.19 -38.93
C VAL A 588 8.29 5.07 -39.48
N THR A 589 8.48 3.97 -38.73
CA THR A 589 9.33 2.84 -39.15
C THR A 589 8.53 1.62 -39.61
N GLY A 590 7.30 1.45 -39.14
CA GLY A 590 6.51 0.22 -39.26
C GLY A 590 6.96 -0.92 -38.33
N ASP A 591 7.93 -0.69 -37.44
CA ASP A 591 8.44 -1.72 -36.51
C ASP A 591 7.58 -1.78 -35.24
N ALA A 592 6.76 -2.83 -35.14
CA ALA A 592 5.82 -3.02 -34.04
C ALA A 592 6.49 -3.21 -32.66
N LYS A 593 7.81 -3.44 -32.58
CA LYS A 593 8.49 -3.66 -31.29
C LYS A 593 8.35 -2.46 -30.36
N TYR A 594 8.35 -1.23 -30.88
CA TYR A 594 8.28 -0.03 -30.06
C TYR A 594 6.90 0.08 -29.41
N ALA A 595 5.82 -0.11 -30.18
CA ALA A 595 4.46 -0.13 -29.66
C ALA A 595 4.21 -1.31 -28.69
N ASP A 596 4.74 -2.51 -28.96
CA ASP A 596 4.60 -3.65 -28.04
C ASP A 596 5.25 -3.37 -26.67
N ILE A 597 6.47 -2.82 -26.66
CA ILE A 597 7.15 -2.42 -25.43
C ILE A 597 6.38 -1.32 -24.69
N ALA A 598 5.91 -0.30 -25.43
CA ALA A 598 5.11 0.78 -24.85
C ALA A 598 3.81 0.24 -24.22
N GLN A 599 3.09 -0.65 -24.92
CA GLN A 599 1.86 -1.27 -24.47
C GLN A 599 2.07 -2.10 -23.19
N ARG A 600 3.14 -2.91 -23.15
CA ARG A 600 3.47 -3.70 -21.97
C ARG A 600 3.80 -2.83 -20.77
N HIS A 601 4.59 -1.77 -20.98
CA HIS A 601 4.92 -0.85 -19.91
C HIS A 601 3.68 -0.15 -19.34
N ILE A 602 2.83 0.45 -20.18
CA ILE A 602 1.64 1.16 -19.68
C ILE A 602 0.68 0.20 -18.98
N THR A 603 0.51 -1.03 -19.50
CA THR A 603 -0.33 -2.05 -18.86
C THR A 603 0.16 -2.38 -17.45
N THR A 604 1.47 -2.55 -17.28
CA THR A 604 2.08 -2.79 -15.97
C THR A 604 1.98 -1.56 -15.07
N ALA A 605 2.32 -0.38 -15.58
CA ALA A 605 2.33 0.86 -14.83
C ALA A 605 0.94 1.20 -14.28
N LEU A 606 -0.10 1.17 -15.12
CA LEU A 606 -1.46 1.51 -14.69
C LEU A 606 -2.01 0.53 -13.64
N LYS A 607 -1.64 -0.76 -13.70
CA LYS A 607 -2.05 -1.76 -12.70
C LYS A 607 -1.41 -1.56 -11.33
N LEU A 608 -0.21 -0.99 -11.26
CA LEU A 608 0.59 -0.95 -10.02
C LEU A 608 0.64 0.44 -9.40
N VAL A 609 0.71 1.47 -10.25
CA VAL A 609 0.87 2.85 -9.80
C VAL A 609 -0.44 3.43 -9.28
N MET A 610 -1.57 3.00 -9.83
CA MET A 610 -2.90 3.44 -9.38
C MET A 610 -3.25 2.79 -8.04
N ARG A 611 -3.54 3.62 -7.03
CA ARG A 611 -4.00 3.16 -5.71
C ARG A 611 -5.51 2.95 -5.72
N ARG A 612 -6.02 2.27 -4.68
CA ARG A 612 -7.46 1.98 -4.55
C ARG A 612 -8.33 3.23 -4.34
N ASP A 613 -7.75 4.29 -3.81
CA ASP A 613 -8.38 5.60 -3.60
C ASP A 613 -8.21 6.53 -4.82
N SER A 614 -7.77 6.01 -5.97
CA SER A 614 -7.51 6.76 -7.20
C SER A 614 -6.32 7.74 -7.15
N SER A 615 -5.60 7.81 -6.02
CA SER A 615 -4.30 8.47 -5.97
C SER A 615 -3.22 7.62 -6.68
N THR A 616 -2.06 8.22 -6.93
CA THR A 616 -0.95 7.53 -7.61
C THR A 616 0.27 7.38 -6.69
N PHE A 617 0.94 6.22 -6.80
CA PHE A 617 2.33 6.12 -6.37
C PHE A 617 3.23 6.92 -7.30
N HIS A 618 4.36 7.38 -6.80
CA HIS A 618 5.37 7.98 -7.67
C HIS A 618 6.22 6.89 -8.35
N THR A 619 6.70 5.89 -7.59
CA THR A 619 7.52 4.80 -8.13
C THR A 619 7.12 3.44 -7.59
N TYR A 620 7.37 2.39 -8.38
CA TYR A 620 7.08 1.00 -7.99
C TYR A 620 8.28 0.10 -8.27
N PHE A 621 8.69 -0.68 -7.26
CA PHE A 621 9.84 -1.60 -7.30
C PHE A 621 9.41 -3.03 -7.64
N PHE A 622 10.30 -3.76 -8.29
CA PHE A 622 10.10 -5.17 -8.64
C PHE A 622 11.25 -6.03 -8.11
N ASP A 623 10.96 -7.29 -7.84
CA ASP A 623 12.00 -8.28 -7.55
C ASP A 623 12.69 -8.65 -8.86
N LYS A 624 14.01 -8.45 -8.93
CA LYS A 624 14.79 -8.67 -10.15
C LYS A 624 14.77 -10.14 -10.62
N ALA A 625 14.73 -11.08 -9.68
CA ALA A 625 14.83 -12.50 -10.01
C ALA A 625 13.53 -13.02 -10.65
N THR A 626 12.39 -12.60 -10.11
CA THR A 626 11.05 -13.09 -10.46
C THR A 626 10.29 -12.15 -11.40
N GLY A 627 10.54 -10.84 -11.31
CA GLY A 627 9.74 -9.81 -11.97
C GLY A 627 8.48 -9.43 -11.21
N GLU A 628 8.26 -9.97 -10.01
CA GLU A 628 7.06 -9.71 -9.23
C GLU A 628 7.10 -8.29 -8.60
N PRO A 629 5.97 -7.57 -8.55
CA PRO A 629 5.89 -6.28 -7.88
C PRO A 629 6.15 -6.42 -6.37
N THR A 630 6.95 -5.52 -5.79
CA THR A 630 7.33 -5.59 -4.37
C THR A 630 6.67 -4.49 -3.54
N ARG A 631 6.88 -3.21 -3.90
CA ARG A 631 6.34 -2.07 -3.16
C ARG A 631 6.24 -0.81 -4.02
N GLY A 632 5.18 -0.04 -3.79
CA GLY A 632 5.05 1.34 -4.23
C GLY A 632 5.58 2.29 -3.16
N VAL A 633 6.38 3.28 -3.55
CA VAL A 633 6.92 4.32 -2.66
C VAL A 633 6.94 5.66 -3.35
N THR A 634 7.27 6.71 -2.60
CA THR A 634 7.54 8.02 -3.16
C THR A 634 9.00 8.42 -3.00
N ALA A 635 9.59 9.00 -4.05
CA ALA A 635 10.90 9.65 -3.95
C ALA A 635 10.75 11.16 -3.67
N GLN A 636 9.78 11.79 -4.31
CA GLN A 636 9.57 13.25 -4.27
C GLN A 636 8.34 13.69 -3.47
N GLY A 637 7.34 12.85 -3.26
CA GLY A 637 6.14 13.18 -2.48
C GLY A 637 6.43 13.37 -1.00
N TYR A 638 5.44 13.87 -0.26
CA TYR A 638 5.58 14.15 1.17
C TYR A 638 5.88 12.90 1.98
N ARG A 639 5.19 11.77 1.72
CA ARG A 639 5.41 10.44 2.33
C ARG A 639 4.89 9.33 1.41
N ASP A 640 5.26 8.07 1.64
CA ASP A 640 4.91 6.93 0.74
C ASP A 640 3.41 6.76 0.45
N GLY A 641 2.55 7.21 1.38
CA GLY A 641 1.09 7.18 1.24
C GLY A 641 0.44 8.52 0.90
N SER A 642 1.22 9.57 0.61
CA SER A 642 0.70 10.85 0.13
C SER A 642 0.52 10.83 -1.39
N ALA A 643 -0.14 11.85 -1.93
CA ALA A 643 -0.42 11.97 -3.36
C ALA A 643 0.31 13.19 -3.91
N TRP A 644 1.50 12.94 -4.46
CA TRP A 644 2.33 13.98 -5.07
C TRP A 644 1.62 14.57 -6.29
N ALA A 645 1.38 15.89 -6.28
CA ALA A 645 0.46 16.54 -7.22
C ALA A 645 0.89 16.36 -8.69
N ARG A 646 2.19 16.50 -8.98
CA ARG A 646 2.72 16.27 -10.33
C ARG A 646 2.71 14.80 -10.74
N GLY A 647 2.88 13.88 -9.80
CA GLY A 647 2.71 12.44 -10.05
C GLY A 647 1.30 12.14 -10.53
N GLN A 648 0.30 12.69 -9.85
CA GLN A 648 -1.10 12.57 -10.25
C GLN A 648 -1.34 13.18 -11.64
N ALA A 649 -0.78 14.36 -11.92
CA ALA A 649 -0.89 15.00 -13.23
C ALA A 649 -0.25 14.18 -14.36
N TRP A 650 0.89 13.53 -14.11
CA TRP A 650 1.47 12.56 -15.05
C TRP A 650 0.56 11.36 -15.32
N GLY A 651 -0.16 10.90 -14.30
CA GLY A 651 -1.20 9.89 -14.46
C GLY A 651 -2.32 10.36 -15.39
N ILE A 652 -2.87 11.55 -15.16
CA ILE A 652 -3.93 12.15 -15.99
C ILE A 652 -3.50 12.23 -17.45
N TYR A 653 -2.37 12.88 -17.72
CA TYR A 653 -1.96 13.12 -19.10
C TYR A 653 -1.41 11.85 -19.76
N GLY A 654 -0.65 11.03 -19.02
CA GLY A 654 -0.11 9.77 -19.51
C GLY A 654 -1.19 8.77 -19.93
N VAL A 655 -2.29 8.68 -19.18
CA VAL A 655 -3.44 7.83 -19.54
C VAL A 655 -4.14 8.38 -20.80
N ALA A 656 -4.33 9.70 -20.90
CA ALA A 656 -4.93 10.32 -22.08
C ALA A 656 -4.12 10.06 -23.36
N LEU A 657 -2.79 10.20 -23.29
CA LEU A 657 -1.88 9.87 -24.39
C LEU A 657 -1.84 8.36 -24.68
N GLY A 658 -1.87 7.52 -23.66
CA GLY A 658 -2.04 6.07 -23.83
C GLY A 658 -3.31 5.75 -24.61
N TYR A 659 -4.44 6.38 -24.28
CA TYR A 659 -5.72 6.12 -24.94
C TYR A 659 -5.74 6.59 -26.39
N LYS A 660 -5.07 7.71 -26.71
CA LYS A 660 -4.89 8.19 -28.08
C LYS A 660 -4.34 7.11 -29.01
N TYR A 661 -3.35 6.34 -28.55
CA TYR A 661 -2.67 5.31 -29.34
C TYR A 661 -3.35 3.94 -29.24
N VAL A 662 -3.70 3.50 -28.04
CA VAL A 662 -4.12 2.11 -27.77
C VAL A 662 -5.62 1.91 -27.95
N ARG A 663 -6.44 2.94 -27.67
CA ARG A 663 -7.91 2.89 -27.73
C ARG A 663 -8.54 1.83 -26.81
N ASP A 664 -7.87 1.46 -25.72
CA ASP A 664 -8.43 0.56 -24.71
C ASP A 664 -9.47 1.29 -23.84
N PRO A 665 -10.75 0.87 -23.84
CA PRO A 665 -11.79 1.48 -23.02
C PRO A 665 -11.49 1.51 -21.51
N GLU A 666 -10.66 0.61 -20.98
CA GLU A 666 -10.25 0.61 -19.57
C GLU A 666 -9.55 1.92 -19.18
N TYR A 667 -8.85 2.55 -20.12
CA TYR A 667 -8.13 3.81 -19.87
C TYR A 667 -9.09 4.97 -19.63
N VAL A 668 -10.32 4.91 -20.15
CA VAL A 668 -11.36 5.91 -19.87
C VAL A 668 -11.72 5.89 -18.39
N GLU A 669 -11.95 4.70 -17.83
CA GLU A 669 -12.28 4.54 -16.41
C GLU A 669 -11.11 4.97 -15.51
N ILE A 670 -9.88 4.62 -15.90
CA ILE A 670 -8.67 5.02 -15.16
C ILE A 670 -8.48 6.54 -15.22
N PHE A 671 -8.68 7.16 -16.40
CA PHE A 671 -8.60 8.60 -16.58
C PHE A 671 -9.60 9.32 -15.69
N GLU A 672 -10.85 8.87 -15.65
CA GLU A 672 -11.89 9.48 -14.81
C GLU A 672 -11.49 9.42 -13.34
N LYS A 673 -11.08 8.24 -12.84
CA LYS A 673 -10.63 8.06 -11.45
C LYS A 673 -9.46 8.97 -11.07
N VAL A 674 -8.38 8.97 -11.86
CA VAL A 674 -7.17 9.74 -11.54
C VAL A 674 -7.42 11.24 -11.65
N THR A 675 -8.26 11.66 -12.59
CA THR A 675 -8.62 13.06 -12.81
C THR A 675 -9.58 13.58 -11.74
N ASP A 676 -10.59 12.81 -11.37
CA ASP A 676 -11.57 13.18 -10.36
C ASP A 676 -10.90 13.30 -8.97
N PHE A 677 -9.95 12.41 -8.64
CA PHE A 677 -9.12 12.56 -7.44
C PHE A 677 -8.36 13.89 -7.43
N PHE A 678 -7.72 14.25 -8.55
CA PHE A 678 -6.99 15.51 -8.65
C PHE A 678 -7.92 16.71 -8.44
N ILE A 679 -9.10 16.68 -9.06
CA ILE A 679 -10.12 17.74 -8.96
C ILE A 679 -10.64 17.88 -7.52
N GLU A 680 -10.90 16.76 -6.84
CA GLU A 680 -11.41 16.73 -5.46
C GLU A 680 -10.46 17.39 -4.44
N HIS A 681 -9.15 17.28 -4.69
CA HIS A 681 -8.13 17.77 -3.78
C HIS A 681 -7.59 19.15 -4.18
N LEU A 682 -8.21 19.83 -5.15
CA LEU A 682 -7.82 21.17 -5.52
C LEU A 682 -8.11 22.18 -4.39
N PRO A 683 -7.18 23.11 -4.12
CA PRO A 683 -7.43 24.23 -3.22
C PRO A 683 -8.37 25.26 -3.85
N GLU A 684 -8.83 26.23 -3.06
CA GLU A 684 -9.80 27.24 -3.48
C GLU A 684 -9.35 28.03 -4.73
N ASN A 685 -8.05 28.30 -4.86
CA ASN A 685 -7.47 29.01 -5.99
C ASN A 685 -7.13 28.11 -7.19
N LEU A 686 -7.44 26.81 -7.13
CA LEU A 686 -7.22 25.80 -8.18
C LEU A 686 -5.75 25.56 -8.58
N VAL A 687 -4.78 26.08 -7.81
CA VAL A 687 -3.36 25.81 -7.98
C VAL A 687 -2.89 24.91 -6.84
N PRO A 688 -2.69 23.60 -7.06
CA PRO A 688 -2.45 22.65 -5.98
C PRO A 688 -1.16 22.94 -5.24
N TYR A 689 -1.14 22.52 -3.97
CA TYR A 689 0.11 22.33 -3.23
C TYR A 689 0.97 21.28 -3.93
N TRP A 690 2.27 21.25 -3.62
CA TRP A 690 3.18 20.27 -4.22
C TRP A 690 2.79 18.80 -3.90
N ASP A 691 2.00 18.58 -2.85
CA ASP A 691 1.42 17.29 -2.46
C ASP A 691 -0.01 17.50 -1.92
N PHE A 692 -0.94 16.61 -2.26
CA PHE A 692 -2.36 16.68 -1.87
C PHE A 692 -2.64 16.28 -0.42
N ASP A 693 -1.62 15.88 0.36
CA ASP A 693 -1.73 15.86 1.83
C ASP A 693 -1.87 17.29 2.41
N PHE A 694 -1.61 18.34 1.62
CA PHE A 694 -1.76 19.75 2.03
C PHE A 694 -2.99 20.41 1.38
N THR A 695 -3.64 21.27 2.15
CA THR A 695 -4.85 22.01 1.76
C THR A 695 -4.75 23.48 2.18
N ASP A 696 -5.78 24.28 1.87
CA ASP A 696 -5.85 25.70 2.18
C ASP A 696 -5.59 25.97 3.68
N GLY A 697 -4.78 26.99 3.94
CA GLY A 697 -4.25 27.30 5.27
C GLY A 697 -2.88 26.68 5.57
N SER A 698 -2.33 25.84 4.68
CA SER A 698 -0.95 25.37 4.78
C SER A 698 0.06 26.38 4.25
N ASP A 699 1.22 26.46 4.93
CA ASP A 699 2.40 27.27 4.54
C ASP A 699 3.32 26.55 3.53
N GLU A 700 2.92 25.36 3.05
CA GLU A 700 3.70 24.59 2.07
C GLU A 700 3.63 25.21 0.65
N PRO A 701 4.66 25.00 -0.19
CA PRO A 701 4.70 25.59 -1.53
C PRO A 701 3.69 24.96 -2.49
N ARG A 702 3.34 25.70 -3.54
CA ARG A 702 2.47 25.23 -4.62
C ARG A 702 3.27 24.48 -5.69
N ASP A 703 2.56 23.81 -6.58
CA ASP A 703 3.14 23.28 -7.81
C ASP A 703 2.24 23.57 -9.02
N SER A 704 2.40 24.77 -9.57
CA SER A 704 1.68 25.25 -10.76
C SER A 704 1.85 24.34 -11.98
N SER A 705 3.00 23.65 -12.08
CA SER A 705 3.28 22.73 -13.19
C SER A 705 2.28 21.57 -13.26
N SER A 706 1.80 21.09 -12.10
CA SER A 706 0.84 19.99 -12.05
C SER A 706 -0.53 20.36 -12.61
N SER A 707 -1.04 21.58 -12.37
CA SER A 707 -2.26 22.09 -13.01
C SER A 707 -2.10 22.25 -14.53
N ALA A 708 -0.93 22.70 -14.99
CA ALA A 708 -0.66 22.86 -16.42
C ALA A 708 -0.67 21.50 -17.15
N ILE A 709 -0.03 20.49 -16.55
CA ILE A 709 0.00 19.11 -17.06
C ILE A 709 -1.42 18.50 -17.03
N ALA A 710 -2.15 18.64 -15.92
CA ALA A 710 -3.51 18.10 -15.78
C ALA A 710 -4.48 18.73 -16.81
N ALA A 711 -4.39 20.05 -17.03
CA ALA A 711 -5.17 20.73 -18.06
C ALA A 711 -4.89 20.18 -19.47
N CYS A 712 -3.61 19.92 -19.81
CA CYS A 712 -3.27 19.29 -21.09
C CYS A 712 -3.87 17.89 -21.23
N GLY A 713 -3.81 17.08 -20.16
CA GLY A 713 -4.39 15.73 -20.14
C GLY A 713 -5.91 15.73 -20.30
N MET A 714 -6.61 16.63 -19.61
CA MET A 714 -8.06 16.81 -19.75
C MET A 714 -8.44 17.24 -21.17
N LEU A 715 -7.72 18.20 -21.76
CA LEU A 715 -7.96 18.67 -23.13
C LEU A 715 -7.65 17.59 -24.19
N GLU A 716 -6.65 16.73 -23.96
CA GLU A 716 -6.38 15.61 -24.86
C GLU A 716 -7.47 14.54 -24.76
N MET A 717 -7.87 14.16 -23.54
CA MET A 717 -8.86 13.10 -23.35
C MET A 717 -10.26 13.51 -23.80
N ALA A 718 -10.63 14.78 -23.64
CA ALA A 718 -11.93 15.33 -24.05
C ALA A 718 -12.24 15.08 -25.54
N LYS A 719 -11.22 14.95 -26.41
CA LYS A 719 -11.37 14.63 -27.83
C LYS A 719 -12.00 13.26 -28.09
N TYR A 720 -12.02 12.38 -27.09
CA TYR A 720 -12.43 10.99 -27.23
C TYR A 720 -13.56 10.57 -26.28
N LEU A 721 -13.97 11.47 -25.38
CA LEU A 721 -15.04 11.22 -24.42
C LEU A 721 -16.42 11.54 -25.03
N PRO A 722 -17.51 10.98 -24.47
CA PRO A 722 -18.86 11.43 -24.78
C PRO A 722 -19.03 12.94 -24.52
N ALA A 723 -19.89 13.60 -25.29
CA ALA A 723 -20.03 15.06 -25.29
C ALA A 723 -20.16 15.69 -23.90
N GLU A 724 -20.98 15.11 -23.01
CA GLU A 724 -21.19 15.59 -21.64
C GLU A 724 -19.89 15.57 -20.81
N LYS A 725 -19.16 14.45 -20.83
CA LYS A 725 -17.88 14.31 -20.12
C LYS A 725 -16.78 15.16 -20.75
N ALA A 726 -16.77 15.26 -22.08
CA ALA A 726 -15.85 16.12 -22.80
C ALA A 726 -16.04 17.59 -22.42
N GLU A 727 -17.29 18.08 -22.35
CA GLU A 727 -17.61 19.43 -21.91
C GLU A 727 -17.20 19.67 -20.45
N TYR A 728 -17.47 18.71 -19.56
CA TYR A 728 -17.08 18.77 -18.14
C TYR A 728 -15.56 18.94 -17.95
N TYR A 729 -14.75 18.03 -18.50
CA TYR A 729 -13.30 18.11 -18.35
C TYR A 729 -12.68 19.30 -19.10
N THR A 730 -13.27 19.71 -20.24
CA THR A 730 -12.85 20.93 -20.96
C THR A 730 -13.09 22.18 -20.12
N LYS A 731 -14.25 22.27 -19.46
CA LYS A 731 -14.58 23.37 -18.55
C LYS A 731 -13.56 23.47 -17.41
N ILE A 732 -13.27 22.34 -16.75
CA ILE A 732 -12.29 22.30 -15.66
C ILE A 732 -10.90 22.69 -16.15
N ALA A 733 -10.46 22.18 -17.31
CA ALA A 733 -9.18 22.57 -17.90
C ALA A 733 -9.10 24.09 -18.14
N LYS A 734 -10.17 24.72 -18.64
CA LYS A 734 -10.24 26.18 -18.79
C LYS A 734 -10.18 26.93 -17.47
N GLN A 735 -10.77 26.40 -16.40
CA GLN A 735 -10.71 26.98 -15.05
C GLN A 735 -9.30 26.86 -14.45
N LEU A 736 -8.63 25.72 -14.63
CA LEU A 736 -7.23 25.54 -14.25
C LEU A 736 -6.32 26.54 -14.98
N VAL A 737 -6.48 26.68 -16.29
CA VAL A 737 -5.68 27.64 -17.08
C VAL A 737 -5.99 29.08 -16.68
N ALA A 738 -7.26 29.41 -16.36
CA ALA A 738 -7.61 30.74 -15.83
C ALA A 738 -6.89 31.03 -14.50
N ALA A 739 -6.91 30.07 -13.58
CA ALA A 739 -6.20 30.18 -12.30
C ALA A 739 -4.69 30.35 -12.49
N LEU A 740 -4.07 29.59 -13.41
CA LEU A 740 -2.67 29.75 -13.75
C LEU A 740 -2.37 31.14 -14.32
N VAL A 741 -3.20 31.66 -15.23
CA VAL A 741 -3.06 33.02 -15.77
C VAL A 741 -3.17 34.09 -14.68
N THR A 742 -4.11 33.92 -13.74
CA THR A 742 -4.35 34.91 -12.68
C THR A 742 -3.29 34.87 -11.58
N HIS A 743 -2.82 33.69 -11.19
CA HIS A 743 -2.01 33.50 -9.98
C HIS A 743 -0.54 33.17 -10.24
N CYS A 744 -0.18 32.69 -11.43
CA CYS A 744 1.15 32.13 -11.67
C CYS A 744 1.84 32.66 -12.94
N ALA A 745 1.10 33.12 -13.95
CA ALA A 745 1.69 33.52 -15.22
C ALA A 745 2.56 34.78 -15.07
N VAL A 746 3.76 34.71 -15.65
CA VAL A 746 4.70 35.84 -15.67
C VAL A 746 4.23 36.84 -16.71
N SER A 747 3.98 38.08 -16.28
CA SER A 747 3.59 39.19 -17.17
C SER A 747 4.65 40.30 -17.27
N ASP A 748 5.62 40.33 -16.35
CA ASP A 748 6.73 41.28 -16.37
C ASP A 748 8.08 40.51 -16.44
N PRO A 749 8.87 40.68 -17.52
CA PRO A 749 10.18 40.03 -17.66
C PRO A 749 11.21 40.48 -16.60
N LYS A 750 10.92 41.52 -15.81
CA LYS A 750 11.72 41.90 -14.63
C LYS A 750 11.47 41.02 -13.40
N ILE A 751 10.38 40.27 -13.37
CA ILE A 751 10.04 39.37 -12.26
C ILE A 751 10.63 37.98 -12.51
N SER A 752 10.60 37.53 -13.75
CA SER A 752 11.07 36.21 -14.14
C SER A 752 11.36 36.16 -15.63
N ASN A 753 12.27 35.26 -16.03
CA ASN A 753 12.43 34.87 -17.43
C ASN A 753 11.76 33.51 -17.75
N GLY A 754 10.95 32.97 -16.84
CA GLY A 754 10.06 31.83 -17.08
C GLY A 754 8.68 32.25 -17.56
N GLN A 755 7.80 31.28 -17.80
CA GLN A 755 6.40 31.50 -18.16
C GLN A 755 5.49 31.42 -16.93
N LEU A 756 5.81 30.51 -16.00
CA LEU A 756 4.93 30.14 -14.89
C LEU A 756 5.70 30.08 -13.56
N LEU A 757 5.29 30.91 -12.60
CA LEU A 757 5.80 30.93 -11.21
C LEU A 757 5.20 29.78 -10.38
N HIS A 758 5.70 29.63 -9.15
CA HIS A 758 5.11 28.76 -8.12
C HIS A 758 5.11 27.27 -8.46
N GLY A 759 6.13 26.82 -9.19
CA GLY A 759 6.41 25.42 -9.42
C GLY A 759 7.29 24.83 -8.33
N THR A 760 7.21 23.52 -8.12
CA THR A 760 8.07 22.83 -7.15
C THR A 760 8.74 21.61 -7.80
N TYR A 761 10.04 21.68 -8.05
CA TYR A 761 10.78 20.52 -8.56
C TYR A 761 10.88 19.43 -7.49
N ALA A 762 11.62 19.64 -6.41
CA ALA A 762 11.72 18.66 -5.33
C ALA A 762 11.71 19.36 -3.98
N ARG A 763 10.73 19.05 -3.14
CA ARG A 763 10.61 19.55 -1.77
C ARG A 763 11.01 18.44 -0.80
N LYS A 764 11.99 18.72 0.06
CA LYS A 764 12.43 17.81 1.11
C LYS A 764 11.36 17.74 2.21
N SER A 765 11.09 16.52 2.68
CA SER A 765 10.33 16.24 3.89
C SER A 765 11.12 15.31 4.82
N ASP A 766 10.59 15.04 6.02
CA ASP A 766 11.17 14.05 6.94
C ASP A 766 10.98 12.61 6.47
N PHE A 767 10.15 12.38 5.44
CA PHE A 767 9.80 11.05 4.95
C PHE A 767 10.32 10.74 3.54
N ASN A 768 10.96 11.71 2.86
CA ASN A 768 11.48 11.54 1.52
C ASN A 768 13.00 11.70 1.46
N THR A 769 13.60 11.26 0.36
CA THR A 769 15.07 11.18 0.21
C THR A 769 15.66 12.35 -0.59
N VAL A 770 14.82 13.28 -1.05
CA VAL A 770 15.26 14.39 -1.90
C VAL A 770 15.79 15.57 -1.10
N ARG A 771 16.51 16.45 -1.79
CA ARG A 771 16.88 17.77 -1.27
C ARG A 771 15.97 18.82 -1.90
N ASN A 772 15.80 19.95 -1.22
CA ASN A 772 15.13 21.10 -1.82
C ASN A 772 15.87 21.50 -3.10
N ARG A 773 15.13 21.50 -4.21
CA ARG A 773 15.57 21.95 -5.53
C ARG A 773 14.37 22.59 -6.20
N GLY A 774 14.53 23.80 -6.72
CA GLY A 774 13.48 24.53 -7.44
C GLY A 774 12.14 24.58 -6.69
N VAL A 775 12.15 24.96 -5.41
CA VAL A 775 10.94 25.02 -4.57
C VAL A 775 10.39 26.43 -4.64
N ASP A 776 9.13 26.58 -5.06
CA ASP A 776 8.50 27.89 -5.33
C ASP A 776 9.25 28.70 -6.40
N GLU A 777 9.59 28.02 -7.50
CA GLU A 777 10.39 28.53 -8.60
C GLU A 777 9.70 28.19 -9.94
N CYS A 778 10.11 28.84 -11.04
CA CYS A 778 9.77 28.36 -12.37
C CYS A 778 10.41 27.00 -12.64
N ASN A 779 9.74 26.16 -13.41
CA ASN A 779 10.32 24.95 -13.97
C ASN A 779 9.94 24.75 -15.44
N THR A 780 10.89 24.20 -16.19
CA THR A 780 10.84 24.22 -17.68
C THR A 780 9.68 23.39 -18.23
N TRP A 781 9.30 22.31 -17.53
CA TRP A 781 8.12 21.54 -17.90
C TRP A 781 6.83 22.31 -17.60
N GLY A 782 6.72 23.01 -16.47
CA GLY A 782 5.58 23.87 -16.16
C GLY A 782 5.39 24.97 -17.21
N ASP A 783 6.49 25.61 -17.64
CA ASP A 783 6.49 26.58 -18.74
C ASP A 783 5.94 25.96 -20.03
N TYR A 784 6.46 24.79 -20.42
CA TYR A 784 6.06 24.10 -21.63
C TYR A 784 4.59 23.66 -21.60
N TYR A 785 4.13 22.98 -20.55
CA TYR A 785 2.74 22.49 -20.49
C TYR A 785 1.74 23.63 -20.31
N TYR A 786 2.14 24.75 -19.70
CA TYR A 786 1.31 25.95 -19.69
C TYR A 786 1.11 26.48 -21.12
N PHE A 787 2.20 26.63 -21.87
CA PHE A 787 2.12 27.09 -23.25
C PHE A 787 1.38 26.08 -24.16
N GLU A 788 1.56 24.78 -23.91
CA GLU A 788 0.83 23.71 -24.59
C GLU A 788 -0.69 23.82 -24.32
N ALA A 789 -1.10 24.02 -23.06
CA ALA A 789 -2.50 24.19 -22.68
C ALA A 789 -3.12 25.42 -23.36
N LEU A 790 -2.40 26.56 -23.40
CA LEU A 790 -2.85 27.74 -24.13
C LEU A 790 -3.02 27.43 -25.62
N THR A 791 -2.05 26.77 -26.24
CA THR A 791 -2.06 26.43 -27.68
C THR A 791 -3.23 25.50 -28.03
N ARG A 792 -3.51 24.51 -27.18
CA ARG A 792 -4.67 23.59 -27.30
C ARG A 792 -6.02 24.31 -27.19
N LEU A 793 -6.10 25.41 -26.45
CA LEU A 793 -7.33 26.20 -26.29
C LEU A 793 -7.54 27.19 -27.44
N VAL A 794 -6.47 27.69 -28.06
CA VAL A 794 -6.54 28.63 -29.19
C VAL A 794 -6.74 27.93 -30.53
N THR A 795 -6.14 26.76 -30.70
CA THR A 795 -6.09 26.06 -32.00
C THR A 795 -6.43 24.58 -31.87
N ASP A 796 -6.89 23.95 -32.96
CA ASP A 796 -6.95 22.48 -33.06
C ASP A 796 -5.54 21.92 -33.29
N TRP A 797 -4.74 21.96 -32.22
CA TRP A 797 -3.30 21.75 -32.28
C TRP A 797 -2.93 20.28 -32.52
N LYS A 798 -2.00 20.06 -33.47
CA LYS A 798 -1.41 18.76 -33.75
C LYS A 798 -0.29 18.48 -32.77
N VAL A 799 -0.61 17.67 -31.76
CA VAL A 799 0.29 17.35 -30.65
C VAL A 799 1.63 16.76 -31.09
N TYR A 800 2.71 17.17 -30.42
CA TYR A 800 4.06 16.61 -30.61
C TYR A 800 4.18 15.19 -30.10
N TRP A 801 3.46 14.88 -29.03
CA TRP A 801 3.33 13.55 -28.43
C TRP A 801 2.77 12.52 -29.40
#